data_AF-A0A8C3VHM2-F1
#
_entry.id   AF-A0A8C3VHM2-F1
#
_cell.length_a   1.000
_cell.length_b   1.000
_cell.length_c   1.000
_cell.angle_alpha   90.00
_cell.angle_beta   90.00
_cell.angle_gamma   90.00
#
_symmetry.space_group_name_H-M   'P 1'
#
loop_
_entity.id
_entity.type
_entity.pdbx_description
1 polymer ?
#
loop_
_entity_poly.entity_id
_entity_poly.type
_entity_poly.pdbx_seq_one_letter_code
_entity_poly.pdbx_strand_id
1 'polypeptide(L)'
;VIANNKDATRCCCGQLINQHIPPPPSITANKNEEETKQVEAQPEKWSVSKHTQAYPTDAYGNLEFQGGGHSNKAMYIRVSYDTKPDSLLHLMVKDWQLELPKLLISVHGGLQNFEMQPKLKQVFGKGLIKAAMTTGAWIFTGGVSTGVIRHVGDALKDHSSKSRGRICAVGIAPWGIVENKEDLIGRDVTRVYQTMSNPLSKLSVLNSSHTHFILADNGTLGKYGAEVKLRRQLEKHISLQKINTRLGQGVPVVGLIVEGGPNVISIVLECLREDPPLPVVICDGSGRASDILSFAHKYSEEGGIINESLRDQLLVTIQKTFNYNRNQAHQLFIILMECMKKKELITVFRMGSEGQHDIEMSILTALLKGTNASAPDQLSLALAWNRVDIARSQIFVFGHHWPVNSLEQAMLDALVLDRVDFVKLLIENGVNMQHFLTIPRLEELYNTRLGPPNTLHLLVRDVKKVSSGNLPPDYHISLIDIGLVLEYLMGGAYRCNYTRKSFRTLYNNLFGPKRPKALKLLGMEDDEPPTKGKKKKKKKEEEIDIDVDDPEVSRFQYPFHELMVWAVLMKRQKMALFLWQRGEESMAKALVACKLYKSMAHESSESELVDDISQDLDNNSKDFGQLAVELLDQSYKHDEQIAMKLLTYELKNWSNSTCLKLAVAAKHRDFIAHTCSQMLLTDMWMGRLRMRKNPGLKVFLRRFVD
;
A
#
# COMPACT_ATOMS: atom_id res chain seq x y z
N VAL A 1 -28.82 -23.61 -34.15
CA VAL A 1 -27.82 -24.70 -34.07
C VAL A 1 -27.15 -24.80 -35.43
N ILE A 2 -25.82 -24.92 -35.51
CA ILE A 2 -25.09 -25.12 -36.78
C ILE A 2 -24.20 -26.35 -36.62
N ALA A 3 -24.35 -27.35 -37.50
CA ALA A 3 -23.60 -28.60 -37.44
C ALA A 3 -22.10 -28.37 -37.72
N ASN A 4 -21.23 -29.12 -37.03
CA ASN A 4 -19.79 -29.05 -37.23
C ASN A 4 -19.38 -29.89 -38.44
N ASN A 5 -18.64 -29.28 -39.38
CA ASN A 5 -18.14 -29.95 -40.58
C ASN A 5 -17.27 -31.19 -40.32
N LYS A 6 -16.66 -31.32 -39.12
CA LYS A 6 -15.82 -32.48 -38.74
C LYS A 6 -16.59 -33.59 -38.01
N ASP A 7 -17.73 -33.27 -37.42
CA ASP A 7 -18.56 -34.22 -36.65
C ASP A 7 -20.02 -33.76 -36.75
N ALA A 8 -20.78 -34.41 -37.64
CA ALA A 8 -22.17 -34.06 -37.92
C ALA A 8 -23.11 -34.24 -36.71
N THR A 9 -22.68 -34.96 -35.66
CA THR A 9 -23.47 -35.14 -34.43
C THR A 9 -23.31 -33.98 -33.45
N ARG A 10 -22.34 -33.09 -33.68
CA ARG A 10 -22.02 -31.94 -32.83
C ARG A 10 -22.31 -30.62 -33.51
N CYS A 11 -22.76 -29.66 -32.72
CA CYS A 11 -22.84 -28.27 -33.12
C CYS A 11 -21.44 -27.64 -33.14
N CYS A 12 -21.25 -26.57 -33.90
CA CYS A 12 -20.04 -25.75 -33.90
C CYS A 12 -19.66 -25.22 -32.50
N CYS A 13 -20.61 -25.12 -31.56
CA CYS A 13 -20.30 -24.74 -30.18
C CYS A 13 -19.61 -25.87 -29.37
N GLY A 14 -19.67 -27.13 -29.83
CA GLY A 14 -19.07 -28.30 -29.17
C GLY A 14 -20.08 -29.23 -28.48
N GLN A 15 -21.30 -28.74 -28.20
CA GLN A 15 -22.39 -29.57 -27.67
C GLN A 15 -22.95 -30.52 -28.73
N LEU A 16 -23.56 -31.62 -28.28
CA LEU A 16 -24.34 -32.51 -29.16
C LEU A 16 -25.60 -31.78 -29.65
N ILE A 17 -26.00 -32.03 -30.89
CA ILE A 17 -27.15 -31.33 -31.51
C ILE A 17 -28.43 -31.54 -30.70
N ASN A 18 -28.63 -32.74 -30.16
CA ASN A 18 -29.80 -33.10 -29.34
C ASN A 18 -29.78 -32.53 -27.91
N GLN A 19 -28.69 -31.92 -27.46
CA GLN A 19 -28.56 -31.33 -26.12
C GLN A 19 -28.83 -29.81 -26.11
N HIS A 20 -29.10 -29.21 -27.27
CA HIS A 20 -29.48 -27.81 -27.32
C HIS A 20 -30.89 -27.60 -26.77
N ILE A 21 -31.01 -26.70 -25.81
CA ILE A 21 -32.31 -26.25 -25.29
C ILE A 21 -32.97 -25.36 -26.35
N PRO A 22 -34.23 -25.63 -26.75
CA PRO A 22 -34.97 -24.75 -27.65
C PRO A 22 -35.13 -23.36 -27.02
N PRO A 23 -35.02 -22.26 -27.79
CA PRO A 23 -35.31 -20.94 -27.24
C PRO A 23 -36.75 -20.91 -26.72
N PRO A 24 -37.02 -20.26 -25.57
CA PRO A 24 -38.38 -20.05 -25.10
C PRO A 24 -39.18 -19.25 -26.14
N PRO A 25 -40.50 -19.48 -26.26
CA PRO A 25 -41.32 -18.76 -27.23
C PRO A 25 -41.23 -17.26 -26.98
N SER A 26 -40.76 -16.52 -27.99
CA SER A 26 -40.64 -15.07 -27.96
C SER A 26 -42.03 -14.42 -27.94
N ILE A 27 -42.23 -13.43 -27.05
CA ILE A 27 -43.48 -12.64 -26.90
C ILE A 27 -43.72 -11.67 -28.08
N THR A 28 -42.93 -11.73 -29.15
CA THR A 28 -43.18 -10.97 -30.38
C THR A 28 -43.08 -11.88 -31.60
N ALA A 29 -44.08 -12.74 -31.78
CA ALA A 29 -44.41 -13.28 -33.07
C ALA A 29 -45.10 -12.19 -33.89
N ASN A 30 -44.32 -11.29 -34.51
CA ASN A 30 -44.84 -10.54 -35.64
C ASN A 30 -44.94 -11.51 -36.81
N LYS A 31 -46.18 -11.95 -37.08
CA LYS A 31 -46.59 -12.49 -38.37
C LYS A 31 -46.10 -11.55 -39.46
N ASN A 32 -45.24 -12.04 -40.33
CA ASN A 32 -45.13 -11.63 -41.72
C ASN A 32 -44.78 -12.89 -42.51
N GLU A 33 -45.81 -13.67 -42.81
CA GLU A 33 -45.83 -14.50 -44.01
C GLU A 33 -45.88 -13.52 -45.19
N GLU A 34 -44.86 -13.49 -46.04
CA GLU A 34 -45.00 -13.31 -47.50
C GLU A 34 -43.63 -13.45 -48.21
N GLU A 35 -43.60 -14.44 -49.10
CA GLU A 35 -42.96 -14.49 -50.43
C GLU A 35 -41.43 -14.37 -50.61
N THR A 36 -40.84 -15.55 -50.89
CA THR A 36 -39.91 -15.88 -52.00
C THR A 36 -38.68 -15.00 -52.28
N LYS A 37 -37.50 -15.61 -52.09
CA LYS A 37 -36.53 -15.86 -53.19
C LYS A 37 -35.47 -16.87 -52.72
N GLN A 38 -35.34 -17.96 -53.48
CA GLN A 38 -34.19 -18.86 -53.43
C GLN A 38 -32.93 -18.07 -53.78
N VAL A 39 -32.22 -17.62 -52.76
CA VAL A 39 -30.79 -17.31 -52.86
C VAL A 39 -30.11 -18.49 -52.19
N GLU A 40 -29.21 -19.18 -52.89
CA GLU A 40 -28.30 -20.15 -52.27
C GLU A 40 -27.58 -19.45 -51.12
N ALA A 41 -28.11 -19.63 -49.91
CA ALA A 41 -27.55 -19.05 -48.71
C ALA A 41 -26.21 -19.74 -48.48
N GLN A 42 -25.12 -18.98 -48.58
CA GLN A 42 -23.82 -19.46 -48.10
C GLN A 42 -24.00 -20.03 -46.69
N PRO A 43 -23.37 -21.18 -46.36
CA PRO A 43 -23.54 -21.80 -45.06
C PRO A 43 -23.17 -20.80 -43.96
N GLU A 44 -24.16 -20.43 -43.14
CA GLU A 44 -24.00 -19.42 -42.11
C GLU A 44 -22.89 -19.85 -41.13
N LYS A 45 -21.90 -18.97 -40.92
CA LYS A 45 -20.77 -19.25 -40.02
C LYS A 45 -21.20 -19.03 -38.57
N TRP A 46 -21.04 -20.07 -37.75
CA TRP A 46 -21.33 -19.98 -36.32
C TRP A 46 -20.49 -18.89 -35.65
N SER A 47 -21.15 -18.07 -34.83
CA SER A 47 -20.58 -16.99 -34.04
C SER A 47 -21.34 -16.86 -32.73
N VAL A 48 -20.63 -16.51 -31.65
CA VAL A 48 -21.23 -16.36 -30.32
C VAL A 48 -22.37 -15.34 -30.35
N SER A 49 -22.13 -14.15 -30.90
CA SER A 49 -23.09 -13.05 -30.92
C SER A 49 -24.43 -13.34 -31.61
N LYS A 50 -24.45 -14.23 -32.61
CA LYS A 50 -25.67 -14.56 -33.36
C LYS A 50 -26.38 -15.83 -32.89
N HIS A 51 -25.64 -16.75 -32.25
CA HIS A 51 -26.10 -18.12 -32.02
C HIS A 51 -26.12 -18.51 -30.54
N THR A 52 -25.95 -17.56 -29.63
CA THR A 52 -26.17 -17.73 -28.19
C THR A 52 -27.18 -16.71 -27.69
N GLN A 53 -27.80 -17.01 -26.54
CA GLN A 53 -28.75 -16.13 -25.88
C GLN A 53 -28.37 -16.02 -24.41
N ALA A 54 -28.36 -14.80 -23.87
CA ALA A 54 -28.02 -14.53 -22.48
C ALA A 54 -29.23 -14.73 -21.55
N TYR A 55 -28.96 -15.31 -20.38
CA TYR A 55 -29.92 -15.50 -19.28
C TYR A 55 -29.27 -15.11 -17.96
N PRO A 56 -30.05 -14.80 -16.91
CA PRO A 56 -29.53 -14.64 -15.55
C PRO A 56 -28.75 -15.88 -15.11
N THR A 57 -27.59 -15.66 -14.49
CA THR A 57 -26.73 -16.77 -14.06
C THR A 57 -27.41 -17.64 -12.99
N ASP A 58 -27.17 -18.93 -13.08
CA ASP A 58 -27.69 -19.97 -12.19
C ASP A 58 -26.58 -20.66 -11.39
N ALA A 59 -25.33 -20.21 -11.51
CA ALA A 59 -24.16 -20.84 -10.91
C ALA A 59 -23.28 -19.80 -10.21
N TYR A 60 -23.52 -19.61 -8.91
CA TYR A 60 -22.72 -18.74 -8.04
C TYR A 60 -22.89 -19.12 -6.56
N GLY A 61 -21.86 -18.85 -5.76
CA GLY A 61 -21.88 -19.11 -4.31
C GLY A 61 -20.52 -19.56 -3.80
N ASN A 62 -20.52 -20.54 -2.91
CA ASN A 62 -19.31 -21.11 -2.32
C ASN A 62 -19.01 -22.50 -2.91
N LEU A 63 -17.73 -22.78 -3.13
CA LEU A 63 -17.23 -24.05 -3.62
C LEU A 63 -16.37 -24.68 -2.53
N GLU A 64 -16.70 -25.91 -2.15
CA GLU A 64 -15.95 -26.72 -1.19
C GLU A 64 -15.29 -27.89 -1.90
N PHE A 65 -13.95 -27.91 -1.90
CA PHE A 65 -13.18 -28.92 -2.61
C PHE A 65 -13.12 -30.24 -1.82
N GLN A 66 -13.46 -31.35 -2.49
CA GLN A 66 -13.30 -32.71 -1.96
C GLN A 66 -11.98 -33.36 -2.39
N GLY A 67 -11.41 -34.19 -1.51
CA GLY A 67 -10.23 -35.03 -1.81
C GLY A 67 -8.89 -34.45 -1.38
N GLY A 68 -8.86 -33.30 -0.68
CA GLY A 68 -7.67 -32.76 -0.02
C GLY A 68 -7.64 -33.06 1.48
N GLY A 69 -6.46 -32.95 2.11
CA GLY A 69 -6.32 -33.13 3.57
C GLY A 69 -6.99 -32.05 4.44
N HIS A 70 -7.53 -30.98 3.83
CA HIS A 70 -8.29 -29.91 4.48
C HIS A 70 -9.41 -29.42 3.54
N SER A 71 -10.56 -29.00 4.08
CA SER A 71 -11.66 -28.41 3.32
C SER A 71 -11.33 -26.96 2.90
N ASN A 72 -10.81 -26.79 1.69
CA ASN A 72 -10.62 -25.46 1.11
C ASN A 72 -11.96 -24.97 0.54
N LYS A 73 -12.37 -23.78 0.99
CA LYS A 73 -13.53 -23.06 0.46
C LYS A 73 -13.08 -21.91 -0.45
N ALA A 74 -13.75 -21.76 -1.58
CA ALA A 74 -13.56 -20.68 -2.54
C ALA A 74 -14.90 -20.06 -2.94
N MET A 75 -14.93 -18.78 -3.28
CA MET A 75 -16.13 -18.15 -3.87
C MET A 75 -16.09 -18.28 -5.39
N TYR A 76 -17.21 -18.50 -6.05
CA TYR A 76 -17.27 -18.61 -7.50
C TYR A 76 -18.51 -17.95 -8.10
N ILE A 77 -18.38 -17.54 -9.35
CA ILE A 77 -19.49 -17.04 -10.17
C ILE A 77 -19.28 -17.40 -11.64
N ARG A 78 -20.35 -17.85 -12.30
CA ARG A 78 -20.43 -17.96 -13.76
C ARG A 78 -20.95 -16.64 -14.34
N VAL A 79 -20.22 -16.10 -15.31
CA VAL A 79 -20.53 -14.81 -15.95
C VAL A 79 -20.42 -14.93 -17.47
N SER A 80 -21.14 -14.06 -18.19
CA SER A 80 -20.97 -13.97 -19.65
C SER A 80 -19.57 -13.46 -19.98
N TYR A 81 -18.99 -13.94 -21.08
CA TYR A 81 -17.67 -13.55 -21.59
C TYR A 81 -17.53 -12.05 -21.90
N ASP A 82 -18.64 -11.32 -22.02
CA ASP A 82 -18.73 -9.89 -22.32
C ASP A 82 -19.26 -9.05 -21.14
N THR A 83 -19.32 -9.64 -19.94
CA THR A 83 -19.70 -8.93 -18.71
C THR A 83 -18.80 -7.73 -18.49
N LYS A 84 -19.40 -6.58 -18.12
CA LYS A 84 -18.64 -5.33 -17.90
C LYS A 84 -17.68 -5.48 -16.70
N PRO A 85 -16.43 -4.99 -16.82
CA PRO A 85 -15.44 -5.13 -15.75
C PRO A 85 -15.81 -4.38 -14.47
N ASP A 86 -16.52 -3.25 -14.58
CA ASP A 86 -17.01 -2.46 -13.43
C ASP A 86 -17.90 -3.30 -12.50
N SER A 87 -18.77 -4.13 -13.08
CA SER A 87 -19.66 -5.02 -12.33
C SER A 87 -18.89 -6.15 -11.64
N LEU A 88 -17.84 -6.68 -12.29
CA LEU A 88 -16.97 -7.69 -11.70
C LEU A 88 -16.14 -7.12 -10.55
N LEU A 89 -15.58 -5.92 -10.73
CA LEU A 89 -14.83 -5.27 -9.65
C LEU A 89 -15.74 -4.91 -8.47
N HIS A 90 -16.96 -4.44 -8.74
CA HIS A 90 -17.95 -4.21 -7.68
C HIS A 90 -18.23 -5.48 -6.90
N LEU A 91 -18.47 -6.61 -7.59
CA LEU A 91 -18.65 -7.91 -6.95
C LEU A 91 -17.46 -8.26 -6.06
N MET A 92 -16.24 -8.14 -6.59
CA MET A 92 -15.01 -8.49 -5.86
C MET A 92 -14.82 -7.64 -4.59
N VAL A 93 -15.06 -6.31 -4.66
CA VAL A 93 -14.78 -5.40 -3.55
C VAL A 93 -15.94 -5.32 -2.56
N LYS A 94 -17.19 -5.31 -3.04
CA LYS A 94 -18.38 -5.12 -2.20
C LYS A 94 -18.95 -6.43 -1.69
N ASP A 95 -19.23 -7.36 -2.60
CA ASP A 95 -19.94 -8.59 -2.26
C ASP A 95 -18.98 -9.64 -1.69
N TRP A 96 -17.80 -9.80 -2.29
CA TRP A 96 -16.73 -10.68 -1.80
C TRP A 96 -15.85 -10.03 -0.71
N GLN A 97 -16.07 -8.75 -0.41
CA GLN A 97 -15.37 -7.99 0.64
C GLN A 97 -13.83 -8.00 0.48
N LEU A 98 -13.33 -8.01 -0.76
CA LEU A 98 -11.90 -7.95 -1.02
C LEU A 98 -11.38 -6.52 -0.93
N GLU A 99 -10.29 -6.34 -0.20
CA GLU A 99 -9.52 -5.10 -0.25
C GLU A 99 -8.90 -4.91 -1.64
N LEU A 100 -8.96 -3.69 -2.17
CA LEU A 100 -8.35 -3.35 -3.46
C LEU A 100 -6.83 -3.61 -3.40
N PRO A 101 -6.26 -4.32 -4.39
CA PRO A 101 -4.86 -4.71 -4.32
C PRO A 101 -3.93 -3.53 -4.57
N LYS A 102 -2.74 -3.57 -3.98
CA LYS A 102 -1.65 -2.60 -4.28
C LYS A 102 -0.81 -2.99 -5.51
N LEU A 103 -1.04 -4.20 -6.02
CA LEU A 103 -0.37 -4.80 -7.16
C LEU A 103 -1.24 -5.94 -7.71
N LEU A 104 -1.34 -6.07 -9.02
CA LEU A 104 -1.94 -7.23 -9.68
C LEU A 104 -0.87 -8.03 -10.43
N ILE A 105 -0.71 -9.30 -10.05
CA ILE A 105 0.21 -10.24 -10.73
C ILE A 105 -0.61 -11.15 -11.63
N SER A 106 -0.44 -11.00 -12.94
CA SER A 106 -1.14 -11.80 -13.94
C SER A 106 -0.24 -12.92 -14.47
N VAL A 107 -0.51 -14.16 -14.09
CA VAL A 107 0.34 -15.30 -14.47
C VAL A 107 -0.14 -15.92 -15.78
N HIS A 108 0.78 -16.07 -16.74
CA HIS A 108 0.55 -16.71 -18.03
C HIS A 108 1.61 -17.79 -18.28
N GLY A 109 1.25 -18.83 -19.03
CA GLY A 109 2.16 -19.93 -19.31
C GLY A 109 1.52 -21.09 -20.06
N GLY A 110 2.14 -22.27 -19.96
CA GLY A 110 1.66 -23.49 -20.59
C GLY A 110 0.27 -23.90 -20.13
N LEU A 111 -0.58 -24.29 -21.09
CA LEU A 111 -1.87 -24.94 -20.82
C LEU A 111 -1.72 -26.45 -20.54
N GLN A 112 -0.66 -27.06 -21.06
CA GLN A 112 -0.33 -28.47 -20.88
C GLN A 112 0.61 -28.67 -19.70
N ASN A 113 0.50 -29.79 -19.00
CA ASN A 113 1.38 -30.12 -17.89
C ASN A 113 2.83 -30.28 -18.36
N PHE A 114 3.74 -29.69 -17.61
CA PHE A 114 5.18 -29.80 -17.80
C PHE A 114 5.88 -29.89 -16.45
N GLU A 115 7.03 -30.53 -16.44
CA GLU A 115 7.89 -30.59 -15.26
C GLU A 115 8.91 -29.45 -15.30
N MET A 116 8.98 -28.71 -14.20
CA MET A 116 9.95 -27.63 -14.01
C MET A 116 11.13 -28.17 -13.21
N GLN A 117 12.34 -27.68 -13.48
CA GLN A 117 13.51 -28.02 -12.68
C GLN A 117 13.21 -27.77 -11.18
N PRO A 118 13.47 -28.73 -10.27
CA PRO A 118 13.04 -28.61 -8.87
C PRO A 118 13.51 -27.34 -8.16
N LYS A 119 14.76 -26.91 -8.41
CA LYS A 119 15.31 -25.67 -7.87
C LYS A 119 14.56 -24.44 -8.38
N LEU A 120 14.28 -24.38 -9.69
CA LEU A 120 13.51 -23.29 -10.29
C LEU A 120 12.06 -23.28 -9.76
N LYS A 121 11.41 -24.44 -9.62
CA LYS A 121 10.07 -24.56 -9.02
C LYS A 121 10.03 -23.98 -7.62
N GLN A 122 11.03 -24.29 -6.79
CA GLN A 122 11.11 -23.76 -5.43
C GLN A 122 11.33 -22.24 -5.41
N VAL A 123 12.22 -21.71 -6.26
CA VAL A 123 12.50 -20.28 -6.34
C VAL A 123 11.28 -19.52 -6.89
N PHE A 124 10.62 -20.05 -7.91
CA PHE A 124 9.36 -19.55 -8.47
C PHE A 124 8.26 -19.47 -7.41
N GLY A 125 7.96 -20.59 -6.76
CA GLY A 125 6.91 -20.64 -5.74
C GLY A 125 7.20 -19.67 -4.59
N LYS A 126 8.41 -19.67 -4.04
CA LYS A 126 8.79 -18.76 -2.96
C LYS A 126 8.72 -17.30 -3.38
N GLY A 127 9.25 -16.95 -4.55
CA GLY A 127 9.28 -15.57 -5.04
C GLY A 127 7.90 -15.01 -5.33
N LEU A 128 7.02 -15.78 -5.98
CA LEU A 128 5.63 -15.38 -6.26
C LEU A 128 4.85 -15.13 -4.96
N ILE A 129 4.92 -16.07 -4.03
CA ILE A 129 4.25 -15.98 -2.73
C ILE A 129 4.78 -14.79 -1.94
N LYS A 130 6.10 -14.61 -1.87
CA LYS A 130 6.73 -13.50 -1.17
C LYS A 130 6.29 -12.15 -1.76
N ALA A 131 6.27 -12.01 -3.09
CA ALA A 131 5.79 -10.79 -3.76
C ALA A 131 4.32 -10.47 -3.43
N ALA A 132 3.45 -11.48 -3.45
CA ALA A 132 2.04 -11.29 -3.15
C ALA A 132 1.80 -10.88 -1.69
N MET A 133 2.53 -11.50 -0.74
CA MET A 133 2.39 -11.20 0.68
C MET A 133 2.95 -9.84 1.07
N THR A 134 4.14 -9.48 0.57
CA THR A 134 4.81 -8.24 0.97
C THR A 134 4.10 -7.01 0.45
N THR A 135 3.46 -7.11 -0.73
CA THR A 135 2.75 -5.99 -1.35
C THR A 135 1.25 -5.99 -1.10
N GLY A 136 0.64 -7.12 -0.73
CA GLY A 136 -0.82 -7.28 -0.72
C GLY A 136 -1.37 -7.37 -2.15
N ALA A 137 -0.72 -8.17 -3.00
CA ALA A 137 -1.12 -8.33 -4.40
C ALA A 137 -2.26 -9.35 -4.57
N TRP A 138 -3.05 -9.15 -5.61
CA TRP A 138 -3.90 -10.22 -6.17
C TRP A 138 -3.11 -11.01 -7.21
N ILE A 139 -3.37 -12.32 -7.29
CA ILE A 139 -2.80 -13.21 -8.30
C ILE A 139 -3.92 -13.66 -9.25
N PHE A 140 -3.83 -13.30 -10.52
CA PHE A 140 -4.72 -13.78 -11.58
C PHE A 140 -4.10 -14.95 -12.32
N THR A 141 -4.86 -16.01 -12.50
CA THR A 141 -4.45 -17.21 -13.24
C THR A 141 -5.59 -17.73 -14.12
N GLY A 142 -5.33 -18.78 -14.90
CA GLY A 142 -6.35 -19.49 -15.68
C GLY A 142 -7.29 -20.38 -14.85
N GLY A 143 -7.10 -20.52 -13.53
CA GLY A 143 -7.98 -21.23 -12.59
C GLY A 143 -8.02 -22.76 -12.70
N VAL A 144 -7.79 -23.34 -13.88
CA VAL A 144 -7.77 -24.79 -14.08
C VAL A 144 -6.44 -25.41 -13.66
N SER A 145 -6.47 -26.63 -13.11
CA SER A 145 -5.30 -27.29 -12.53
C SER A 145 -4.38 -27.96 -13.55
N THR A 146 -4.03 -27.25 -14.62
CA THR A 146 -3.12 -27.72 -15.68
C THR A 146 -1.96 -26.75 -15.92
N GLY A 147 -0.86 -27.28 -16.45
CA GLY A 147 0.32 -26.51 -16.86
C GLY A 147 0.88 -25.62 -15.75
N VAL A 148 1.08 -24.33 -16.03
CA VAL A 148 1.68 -23.39 -15.07
C VAL A 148 0.83 -23.24 -13.79
N ILE A 149 -0.50 -23.33 -13.90
CA ILE A 149 -1.41 -23.11 -12.78
C ILE A 149 -1.24 -24.20 -11.72
N ARG A 150 -0.85 -25.43 -12.10
CA ARG A 150 -0.49 -26.49 -11.15
C ARG A 150 0.69 -26.07 -10.27
N HIS A 151 1.74 -25.49 -10.86
CA HIS A 151 2.92 -25.01 -10.10
C HIS A 151 2.58 -23.82 -9.20
N VAL A 152 1.69 -22.92 -9.65
CA VAL A 152 1.17 -21.82 -8.80
C VAL A 152 0.33 -22.37 -7.64
N GLY A 153 -0.53 -23.35 -7.91
CA GLY A 153 -1.35 -24.01 -6.89
C GLY A 153 -0.51 -24.73 -5.83
N ASP A 154 0.54 -25.45 -6.24
CA ASP A 154 1.49 -26.08 -5.32
C ASP A 154 2.14 -25.02 -4.39
N ALA A 155 2.56 -23.88 -4.94
CA ALA A 155 3.14 -22.79 -4.15
C ALA A 155 2.15 -22.17 -3.14
N LEU A 156 0.89 -21.98 -3.56
CA LEU A 156 -0.18 -21.48 -2.68
C LEU A 156 -0.50 -22.46 -1.55
N LYS A 157 -0.52 -23.76 -1.85
CA LYS A 157 -0.77 -24.84 -0.88
C LYS A 157 0.35 -24.95 0.16
N ASP A 158 1.60 -24.95 -0.29
CA ASP A 158 2.79 -24.98 0.58
C ASP A 158 2.85 -23.79 1.53
N HIS A 159 2.29 -22.67 1.11
CA HIS A 159 2.17 -21.47 1.92
C HIS A 159 1.01 -21.55 2.94
N SER A 160 -0.18 -21.98 2.51
CA SER A 160 -1.36 -22.08 3.39
C SER A 160 -1.16 -23.02 4.58
N SER A 161 -0.29 -24.03 4.45
CA SER A 161 0.03 -24.95 5.53
C SER A 161 0.97 -24.35 6.59
N LYS A 162 1.63 -23.22 6.28
CA LYS A 162 2.71 -22.65 7.11
C LYS A 162 2.39 -21.27 7.70
N SER A 163 1.35 -20.56 7.23
CA SER A 163 1.08 -19.19 7.67
C SER A 163 -0.41 -18.88 7.83
N ARG A 164 -0.72 -17.82 8.59
CA ARG A 164 -2.09 -17.32 8.83
C ARG A 164 -2.59 -16.33 7.76
N GLY A 165 -1.75 -15.91 6.81
CA GLY A 165 -2.14 -14.93 5.79
C GLY A 165 -2.77 -15.59 4.56
N ARG A 166 -4.00 -15.23 4.19
CA ARG A 166 -4.65 -15.76 2.99
C ARG A 166 -4.33 -14.87 1.79
N ILE A 167 -3.61 -15.42 0.81
CA ILE A 167 -3.30 -14.75 -0.47
C ILE A 167 -4.55 -14.79 -1.34
N CYS A 168 -4.93 -13.65 -1.94
CA CYS A 168 -6.04 -13.60 -2.88
C CYS A 168 -5.59 -14.09 -4.27
N ALA A 169 -5.94 -15.35 -4.58
CA ALA A 169 -5.72 -15.96 -5.88
C ALA A 169 -7.07 -16.15 -6.59
N VAL A 170 -7.21 -15.54 -7.77
CA VAL A 170 -8.43 -15.52 -8.58
C VAL A 170 -8.17 -16.31 -9.87
N GLY A 171 -8.92 -17.40 -10.04
CA GLY A 171 -8.91 -18.21 -11.25
C GLY A 171 -9.95 -17.71 -12.25
N ILE A 172 -9.53 -17.22 -13.42
CA ILE A 172 -10.42 -16.80 -14.48
C ILE A 172 -10.38 -17.87 -15.58
N ALA A 173 -11.42 -18.71 -15.63
CA ALA A 173 -11.45 -19.92 -16.44
C ALA A 173 -12.68 -19.94 -17.37
N PRO A 174 -12.60 -20.51 -18.58
CA PRO A 174 -13.79 -20.72 -19.40
C PRO A 174 -14.72 -21.78 -18.80
N TRP A 175 -16.00 -21.48 -18.61
CA TRP A 175 -17.01 -22.43 -18.10
C TRP A 175 -17.09 -23.71 -18.94
N GLY A 176 -16.90 -23.58 -20.26
CA GLY A 176 -16.98 -24.68 -21.22
C GLY A 176 -15.95 -25.79 -21.05
N ILE A 177 -14.83 -25.53 -20.34
CA ILE A 177 -13.75 -26.51 -20.14
C ILE A 177 -13.76 -27.13 -18.73
N VAL A 178 -14.61 -26.64 -17.83
CA VAL A 178 -14.64 -27.10 -16.43
C VAL A 178 -15.26 -28.49 -16.37
N GLU A 179 -14.50 -29.45 -15.84
CA GLU A 179 -14.98 -30.81 -15.54
C GLU A 179 -16.04 -30.73 -14.44
N ASN A 180 -17.08 -31.58 -14.50
CA ASN A 180 -18.16 -31.65 -13.49
C ASN A 180 -18.83 -30.30 -13.20
N LYS A 181 -18.91 -29.41 -14.19
CA LYS A 181 -19.52 -28.08 -14.04
C LYS A 181 -21.01 -28.11 -13.64
N GLU A 182 -21.71 -29.20 -13.92
CA GLU A 182 -23.13 -29.37 -13.53
C GLU A 182 -23.28 -29.37 -11.99
N ASP A 183 -22.26 -29.83 -11.25
CA ASP A 183 -22.25 -29.81 -9.77
C ASP A 183 -22.16 -28.37 -9.22
N LEU A 184 -21.74 -27.43 -10.05
CA LEU A 184 -21.60 -26.01 -9.70
C LEU A 184 -22.87 -25.21 -10.00
N ILE A 185 -23.94 -25.81 -10.51
CA ILE A 185 -25.20 -25.12 -10.74
C ILE A 185 -25.92 -24.93 -9.40
N GLY A 186 -26.23 -23.68 -9.05
CA GLY A 186 -26.90 -23.29 -7.82
C GLY A 186 -26.81 -21.77 -7.59
N ARG A 187 -27.84 -21.20 -6.95
CA ARG A 187 -27.93 -19.77 -6.66
C ARG A 187 -27.61 -19.50 -5.20
N ASP A 188 -26.45 -18.89 -4.94
CA ASP A 188 -25.96 -18.56 -3.60
C ASP A 188 -25.90 -19.76 -2.65
N VAL A 189 -25.41 -20.88 -3.15
CA VAL A 189 -25.31 -22.13 -2.37
C VAL A 189 -23.86 -22.60 -2.26
N THR A 190 -23.60 -23.39 -1.22
CA THR A 190 -22.35 -24.12 -1.12
C THR A 190 -22.45 -25.40 -1.95
N ARG A 191 -21.60 -25.51 -2.97
CA ARG A 191 -21.47 -26.69 -3.82
C ARG A 191 -20.18 -27.42 -3.53
N VAL A 192 -20.27 -28.73 -3.56
CA VAL A 192 -19.13 -29.61 -3.33
C VAL A 192 -18.55 -29.99 -4.69
N TYR A 193 -17.24 -29.84 -4.85
CA TYR A 193 -16.56 -30.06 -6.12
C TYR A 193 -15.40 -31.05 -5.99
N GLN A 194 -15.40 -32.06 -6.83
CA GLN A 194 -14.37 -33.10 -6.84
C GLN A 194 -13.23 -32.72 -7.80
N THR A 195 -11.98 -32.76 -7.31
CA THR A 195 -10.80 -32.45 -8.13
C THR A 195 -10.18 -33.65 -8.83
N MET A 196 -10.91 -34.76 -8.97
CA MET A 196 -10.42 -35.96 -9.64
C MET A 196 -10.54 -35.78 -11.15
N SER A 197 -9.40 -35.71 -11.85
CA SER A 197 -9.39 -35.63 -13.30
C SER A 197 -9.84 -36.95 -13.92
N ASN A 198 -10.74 -36.91 -14.90
CA ASN A 198 -11.10 -38.07 -15.70
C ASN A 198 -10.10 -38.24 -16.86
N PRO A 199 -9.30 -39.33 -16.92
CA PRO A 199 -8.31 -39.52 -17.99
C PRO A 199 -8.90 -39.58 -19.40
N LEU A 200 -10.19 -39.90 -19.53
CA LEU A 200 -10.91 -39.97 -20.82
C LEU A 200 -11.53 -38.63 -21.23
N SER A 201 -11.58 -37.65 -20.32
CA SER A 201 -12.15 -36.33 -20.57
C SER A 201 -11.10 -35.39 -21.16
N LYS A 202 -11.57 -34.49 -22.04
CA LYS A 202 -10.76 -33.37 -22.56
C LYS A 202 -10.96 -32.10 -21.73
N LEU A 203 -11.78 -32.16 -20.68
CA LEU A 203 -12.05 -31.07 -19.76
C LEU A 203 -10.95 -30.98 -18.70
N SER A 204 -11.05 -30.00 -17.82
CA SER A 204 -10.05 -29.75 -16.79
C SER A 204 -10.70 -29.39 -15.47
N VAL A 205 -10.11 -29.87 -14.39
CA VAL A 205 -10.59 -29.60 -13.02
C VAL A 205 -10.12 -28.23 -12.55
N LEU A 206 -10.93 -27.57 -11.72
CA LEU A 206 -10.53 -26.34 -11.03
C LEU A 206 -9.42 -26.63 -10.01
N ASN A 207 -8.51 -25.67 -9.81
CA ASN A 207 -7.41 -25.81 -8.88
C ASN A 207 -7.81 -25.45 -7.44
N SER A 208 -7.74 -26.41 -6.53
CA SER A 208 -8.21 -26.27 -5.13
C SER A 208 -7.43 -25.33 -4.23
N SER A 209 -6.35 -24.72 -4.73
CA SER A 209 -5.54 -23.75 -3.97
C SER A 209 -5.93 -22.30 -4.25
N HIS A 210 -6.85 -22.06 -5.18
CA HIS A 210 -7.37 -20.72 -5.46
C HIS A 210 -8.50 -20.35 -4.49
N THR A 211 -8.64 -19.06 -4.23
CA THR A 211 -9.64 -18.51 -3.29
C THR A 211 -10.93 -18.06 -3.97
N HIS A 212 -10.85 -17.68 -5.25
CA HIS A 212 -11.97 -17.13 -6.00
C HIS A 212 -11.96 -17.64 -7.44
N PHE A 213 -13.13 -17.78 -8.05
CA PHE A 213 -13.28 -18.16 -9.45
C PHE A 213 -14.26 -17.27 -10.20
N ILE A 214 -13.84 -16.79 -11.36
CA ILE A 214 -14.70 -16.14 -12.36
C ILE A 214 -14.74 -17.06 -13.57
N LEU A 215 -15.90 -17.67 -13.81
CA LEU A 215 -16.09 -18.67 -14.85
C LEU A 215 -16.76 -18.01 -16.07
N ALA A 216 -15.94 -17.70 -17.08
CA ALA A 216 -16.36 -16.99 -18.28
C ALA A 216 -17.09 -17.92 -19.26
N ASP A 217 -18.30 -17.57 -19.65
CA ASP A 217 -19.13 -18.37 -20.53
C ASP A 217 -19.46 -17.67 -21.85
N ASN A 218 -19.21 -18.34 -22.96
CA ASN A 218 -19.55 -17.92 -24.31
C ASN A 218 -20.45 -18.94 -25.04
N GLY A 219 -21.05 -19.88 -24.31
CA GLY A 219 -21.90 -20.95 -24.83
C GLY A 219 -21.17 -22.10 -25.52
N THR A 220 -19.83 -22.11 -25.54
CA THR A 220 -19.05 -23.22 -26.12
C THR A 220 -18.69 -24.29 -25.10
N LEU A 221 -18.47 -25.51 -25.58
CA LEU A 221 -18.04 -26.66 -24.78
C LEU A 221 -16.66 -27.14 -25.27
N GLY A 222 -15.74 -27.34 -24.33
CA GLY A 222 -14.39 -27.85 -24.60
C GLY A 222 -13.48 -26.89 -25.37
N LYS A 223 -13.80 -25.59 -25.40
CA LYS A 223 -13.00 -24.56 -26.08
C LYS A 223 -12.50 -23.52 -25.09
N TYR A 224 -11.22 -23.17 -25.24
CA TYR A 224 -10.59 -22.03 -24.57
C TYR A 224 -10.91 -20.72 -25.30
N GLY A 225 -10.74 -19.59 -24.62
CA GLY A 225 -10.80 -18.25 -25.23
C GLY A 225 -11.92 -17.36 -24.72
N ALA A 226 -12.92 -17.90 -24.00
CA ALA A 226 -14.00 -17.09 -23.42
C ALA A 226 -13.48 -16.11 -22.35
N GLU A 227 -12.44 -16.51 -21.63
CA GLU A 227 -11.80 -15.78 -20.56
C GLU A 227 -10.87 -14.65 -21.03
N VAL A 228 -10.36 -14.71 -22.27
CA VAL A 228 -9.27 -13.84 -22.73
C VAL A 228 -9.67 -12.37 -22.72
N LYS A 229 -10.81 -12.04 -23.36
CA LYS A 229 -11.32 -10.66 -23.42
C LYS A 229 -11.72 -10.17 -22.03
N LEU A 230 -12.42 -11.02 -21.27
CA LEU A 230 -12.92 -10.69 -19.94
C LEU A 230 -11.78 -10.37 -18.96
N ARG A 231 -10.76 -11.24 -18.89
CA ARG A 231 -9.58 -11.08 -18.06
C ARG A 231 -8.85 -9.78 -18.38
N ARG A 232 -8.60 -9.51 -19.66
CA ARG A 232 -7.94 -8.30 -20.13
C ARG A 232 -8.69 -7.02 -19.74
N GLN A 233 -10.01 -7.00 -19.95
CA GLN A 233 -10.84 -5.85 -19.58
C GLN A 233 -10.88 -5.63 -18.06
N LEU A 234 -10.89 -6.71 -17.29
CA LEU A 234 -10.84 -6.65 -15.82
C LEU A 234 -9.47 -6.14 -15.32
N GLU A 235 -8.37 -6.67 -15.84
CA GLU A 235 -7.01 -6.23 -15.51
C GLU A 235 -6.84 -4.72 -15.80
N LYS A 236 -7.29 -4.27 -16.98
CA LYS A 236 -7.27 -2.85 -17.34
C LYS A 236 -8.17 -2.00 -16.43
N HIS A 237 -9.34 -2.49 -16.03
CA HIS A 237 -10.22 -1.73 -15.15
C HIS A 237 -9.66 -1.63 -13.72
N ILE A 238 -9.00 -2.69 -13.23
CA ILE A 238 -8.30 -2.68 -11.95
C ILE A 238 -7.12 -1.70 -11.98
N SER A 239 -6.37 -1.64 -13.09
CA SER A 239 -5.21 -0.74 -13.18
C SER A 239 -5.58 0.74 -13.07
N LEU A 240 -6.81 1.10 -13.45
CA LEU A 240 -7.33 2.47 -13.34
C LEU A 240 -7.79 2.83 -11.92
N GLN A 241 -7.90 1.87 -11.00
CA GLN A 241 -8.34 2.11 -9.63
C GLN A 241 -7.21 2.72 -8.80
N LYS A 242 -7.53 3.77 -8.03
CA LYS A 242 -6.53 4.44 -7.19
C LYS A 242 -6.24 3.62 -5.93
N ILE A 243 -4.98 3.20 -5.74
CA ILE A 243 -4.53 2.46 -4.55
C ILE A 243 -4.64 3.34 -3.30
N ASN A 244 -4.27 4.61 -3.44
CA ASN A 244 -4.27 5.58 -2.37
C ASN A 244 -4.64 6.94 -2.96
N THR A 245 -5.66 7.58 -2.39
CA THR A 245 -6.15 8.88 -2.84
C THR A 245 -5.06 9.96 -2.78
N ARG A 246 -4.06 9.79 -1.90
CA ARG A 246 -2.90 10.69 -1.75
C ARG A 246 -1.81 10.49 -2.80
N LEU A 247 -1.51 9.25 -3.17
CA LEU A 247 -0.41 8.94 -4.10
C LEU A 247 -0.83 9.04 -5.57
N GLY A 248 -2.13 9.17 -5.87
CA GLY A 248 -2.66 9.40 -7.22
C GLY A 248 -2.47 8.23 -8.21
N GLN A 249 -1.81 7.15 -7.81
CA GLN A 249 -1.44 6.04 -8.69
C GLN A 249 -2.52 4.97 -8.78
N GLY A 250 -2.70 4.49 -10.01
CA GLY A 250 -3.49 3.32 -10.34
C GLY A 250 -2.84 2.03 -9.81
N VAL A 251 -3.58 0.92 -9.80
CA VAL A 251 -3.01 -0.39 -9.44
C VAL A 251 -2.00 -0.83 -10.52
N PRO A 252 -0.71 -1.01 -10.19
CA PRO A 252 0.27 -1.53 -11.13
C PRO A 252 -0.06 -2.98 -11.46
N VAL A 253 0.02 -3.34 -12.75
CA VAL A 253 -0.21 -4.70 -13.24
C VAL A 253 1.06 -5.22 -13.90
N VAL A 254 1.42 -6.47 -13.59
CA VAL A 254 2.62 -7.13 -14.14
C VAL A 254 2.27 -8.53 -14.64
N GLY A 255 2.76 -8.87 -15.83
CA GLY A 255 2.59 -10.18 -16.43
C GLY A 255 3.75 -11.09 -16.04
N LEU A 256 3.48 -12.26 -15.48
CA LEU A 256 4.51 -13.24 -15.15
C LEU A 256 4.41 -14.44 -16.10
N ILE A 257 5.44 -14.64 -16.92
CA ILE A 257 5.50 -15.65 -17.97
C ILE A 257 6.34 -16.84 -17.53
N VAL A 258 5.77 -18.04 -17.61
CA VAL A 258 6.44 -19.30 -17.26
C VAL A 258 6.10 -20.36 -18.31
N GLU A 259 7.14 -20.96 -18.91
CA GLU A 259 7.01 -21.84 -20.07
C GLU A 259 6.18 -21.17 -21.20
N GLY A 260 5.17 -21.84 -21.73
CA GLY A 260 4.28 -21.32 -22.76
C GLY A 260 4.43 -21.98 -24.13
N GLY A 261 3.29 -22.09 -24.81
CA GLY A 261 3.22 -22.36 -26.24
C GLY A 261 3.34 -21.08 -27.08
N PRO A 262 3.17 -21.17 -28.42
CA PRO A 262 3.26 -20.03 -29.35
C PRO A 262 2.32 -18.87 -29.00
N ASN A 263 1.12 -19.18 -28.49
CA ASN A 263 0.13 -18.18 -28.08
C ASN A 263 0.64 -17.27 -26.95
N VAL A 264 1.55 -17.75 -26.10
CA VAL A 264 2.11 -16.94 -25.00
C VAL A 264 2.95 -15.79 -25.55
N ILE A 265 3.66 -15.98 -26.67
CA ILE A 265 4.40 -14.89 -27.34
C ILE A 265 3.42 -13.83 -27.86
N SER A 266 2.25 -14.25 -28.37
CA SER A 266 1.20 -13.31 -28.79
C SER A 266 0.59 -12.56 -27.60
N ILE A 267 0.34 -13.25 -26.48
CA ILE A 267 -0.13 -12.62 -25.23
C ILE A 267 0.88 -11.58 -24.75
N VAL A 268 2.18 -11.89 -24.75
CA VAL A 268 3.23 -10.93 -24.39
C VAL A 268 3.17 -9.71 -25.30
N LEU A 269 3.06 -9.89 -26.62
CA LEU A 269 2.94 -8.75 -27.54
C LEU A 269 1.70 -7.88 -27.23
N GLU A 270 0.58 -8.51 -26.90
CA GLU A 270 -0.64 -7.79 -26.52
C GLU A 270 -0.46 -6.99 -25.24
N CYS A 271 0.15 -7.57 -24.20
CA CYS A 271 0.48 -6.88 -22.94
C CYS A 271 1.35 -5.64 -23.19
N LEU A 272 2.37 -5.77 -24.04
CA LEU A 272 3.29 -4.69 -24.38
C LEU A 272 2.65 -3.59 -25.23
N ARG A 273 1.58 -3.90 -25.97
CA ARG A 273 0.85 -2.96 -26.83
C ARG A 273 -0.31 -2.25 -26.11
N GLU A 274 -0.60 -2.61 -24.87
CA GLU A 274 -1.64 -1.95 -24.10
C GLU A 274 -1.34 -0.46 -23.88
N ASP A 275 -2.42 0.28 -23.55
CA ASP A 275 -2.34 1.66 -23.13
C ASP A 275 -3.11 1.83 -21.80
N PRO A 276 -2.39 2.02 -20.67
CA PRO A 276 -0.92 2.02 -20.55
C PRO A 276 -0.29 0.63 -20.78
N PRO A 277 1.01 0.53 -21.16
CA PRO A 277 1.66 -0.75 -21.41
C PRO A 277 1.82 -1.59 -20.14
N LEU A 278 1.69 -2.91 -20.27
CA LEU A 278 1.79 -3.87 -19.17
C LEU A 278 3.18 -4.54 -19.17
N PRO A 279 4.05 -4.25 -18.19
CA PRO A 279 5.39 -4.83 -18.11
C PRO A 279 5.35 -6.33 -17.79
N VAL A 280 6.27 -7.09 -18.41
CA VAL A 280 6.30 -8.55 -18.29
C VAL A 280 7.60 -9.05 -17.68
N VAL A 281 7.50 -10.03 -16.79
CA VAL A 281 8.62 -10.79 -16.23
C VAL A 281 8.63 -12.18 -16.83
N ILE A 282 9.77 -12.56 -17.40
CA ILE A 282 9.97 -13.86 -18.05
C ILE A 282 10.85 -14.72 -17.16
N CYS A 283 10.40 -15.94 -16.87
CA CYS A 283 11.15 -16.91 -16.08
C CYS A 283 12.05 -17.76 -17.01
N ASP A 284 13.31 -17.36 -17.15
CA ASP A 284 14.30 -18.07 -17.97
C ASP A 284 14.60 -19.47 -17.40
N GLY A 285 14.72 -20.46 -18.28
CA GLY A 285 14.91 -21.86 -17.91
C GLY A 285 13.62 -22.60 -17.54
N SER A 286 12.45 -21.96 -17.68
CA SER A 286 11.16 -22.63 -17.50
C SER A 286 10.67 -23.37 -18.76
N GLY A 287 11.30 -23.13 -19.92
CA GLY A 287 11.04 -23.89 -21.14
C GLY A 287 10.35 -23.11 -22.26
N ARG A 288 10.43 -23.66 -23.47
CA ARG A 288 9.64 -23.32 -24.66
C ARG A 288 9.54 -21.81 -24.94
N ALA A 289 8.35 -21.20 -24.87
CA ALA A 289 8.18 -19.78 -25.22
C ALA A 289 9.00 -18.85 -24.31
N SER A 290 9.07 -19.14 -23.01
CA SER A 290 9.83 -18.36 -22.03
C SER A 290 11.32 -18.30 -22.37
N ASP A 291 11.91 -19.43 -22.75
CA ASP A 291 13.33 -19.50 -23.10
C ASP A 291 13.61 -18.82 -24.45
N ILE A 292 12.71 -18.96 -25.42
CA ILE A 292 12.80 -18.27 -26.72
C ILE A 292 12.77 -16.75 -26.54
N LEU A 293 11.84 -16.24 -25.72
CA LEU A 293 11.77 -14.82 -25.39
C LEU A 293 13.01 -14.35 -24.63
N SER A 294 13.50 -15.15 -23.67
CA SER A 294 14.69 -14.86 -22.87
C SER A 294 15.95 -14.80 -23.73
N PHE A 295 16.07 -15.69 -24.71
CA PHE A 295 17.13 -15.70 -25.72
C PHE A 295 17.05 -14.46 -26.60
N ALA A 296 15.88 -14.17 -27.18
CA ALA A 296 15.67 -12.99 -28.03
C ALA A 296 15.98 -11.69 -27.26
N HIS A 297 15.57 -11.59 -26.00
CA HIS A 297 15.88 -10.44 -25.15
C HIS A 297 17.38 -10.30 -24.88
N LYS A 298 18.12 -11.40 -24.72
CA LYS A 298 19.57 -11.36 -24.49
C LYS A 298 20.35 -10.86 -25.70
N TYR A 299 19.97 -11.28 -26.90
CA TYR A 299 20.74 -11.07 -28.12
C TYR A 299 20.17 -9.99 -29.06
N SER A 300 19.05 -9.37 -28.70
CA SER A 300 18.52 -8.20 -29.42
C SER A 300 19.22 -6.91 -28.99
N GLU A 301 19.57 -6.08 -29.96
CA GLU A 301 19.99 -4.69 -29.75
C GLU A 301 18.78 -3.77 -29.52
N GLU A 302 19.03 -2.51 -29.17
CA GLU A 302 17.98 -1.49 -29.05
C GLU A 302 17.23 -1.35 -30.39
N GLY A 303 15.89 -1.36 -30.33
CA GLY A 303 15.03 -1.40 -31.52
C GLY A 303 14.69 -2.81 -32.04
N GLY A 304 15.15 -3.86 -31.36
CA GLY A 304 14.74 -5.24 -31.66
C GLY A 304 15.42 -5.82 -32.91
N ILE A 305 16.70 -5.50 -33.12
CA ILE A 305 17.51 -6.05 -34.23
C ILE A 305 18.35 -7.22 -33.70
N ILE A 306 18.43 -8.30 -34.47
CA ILE A 306 19.26 -9.48 -34.17
C ILE A 306 20.12 -9.79 -35.41
N ASN A 307 21.39 -10.15 -35.18
CA ASN A 307 22.33 -10.58 -36.22
C ASN A 307 21.74 -11.72 -37.08
N GLU A 308 21.95 -11.68 -38.40
CA GLU A 308 21.42 -12.66 -39.37
C GLU A 308 21.75 -14.12 -39.00
N SER A 309 22.98 -14.39 -38.54
CA SER A 309 23.39 -15.73 -38.09
C SER A 309 22.56 -16.25 -36.91
N LEU A 310 22.30 -15.38 -35.91
CA LEU A 310 21.47 -15.69 -34.75
C LEU A 310 19.99 -15.77 -35.10
N ARG A 311 19.55 -14.99 -36.10
CA ARG A 311 18.18 -15.05 -36.63
C ARG A 311 17.88 -16.44 -37.21
N ASP A 312 18.77 -16.99 -38.02
CA ASP A 312 18.57 -18.33 -38.59
C ASP A 312 18.57 -19.41 -37.50
N GLN A 313 19.46 -19.29 -36.50
CA GLN A 313 19.46 -20.18 -35.34
C GLN A 313 18.16 -20.09 -34.53
N LEU A 314 17.63 -18.88 -34.32
CA LEU A 314 16.39 -18.66 -33.59
C LEU A 314 15.18 -19.22 -34.36
N LEU A 315 15.13 -19.06 -35.69
CA LEU A 315 14.10 -19.66 -36.54
C LEU A 315 14.12 -21.19 -36.44
N VAL A 316 15.30 -21.81 -36.54
CA VAL A 316 15.44 -23.27 -36.38
C VAL A 316 14.99 -23.71 -34.98
N THR A 317 15.30 -22.92 -33.96
CA THR A 317 14.88 -23.18 -32.57
C THR A 317 13.36 -23.13 -32.45
N ILE A 318 12.71 -22.09 -32.97
CA ILE A 318 11.24 -21.96 -33.02
C ILE A 318 10.60 -23.16 -33.74
N GLN A 319 11.14 -23.57 -34.89
CA GLN A 319 10.65 -24.73 -35.64
C GLN A 319 10.71 -26.01 -34.80
N LYS A 320 11.85 -26.27 -34.14
CA LYS A 320 12.04 -27.48 -33.32
C LYS A 320 11.20 -27.46 -32.05
N THR A 321 11.06 -26.31 -31.38
CA THR A 321 10.36 -26.19 -30.09
C THR A 321 8.84 -26.32 -30.24
N PHE A 322 8.27 -25.89 -31.37
CA PHE A 322 6.81 -25.90 -31.59
C PHE A 322 6.35 -26.84 -32.72
N ASN A 323 7.27 -27.60 -33.33
CA ASN A 323 7.00 -28.44 -34.50
C ASN A 323 6.34 -27.66 -35.65
N TYR A 324 6.81 -26.44 -35.89
CA TYR A 324 6.28 -25.53 -36.90
C TYR A 324 6.99 -25.67 -38.24
N ASN A 325 6.26 -25.48 -39.33
CA ASN A 325 6.87 -25.33 -40.65
C ASN A 325 7.60 -23.98 -40.76
N ARG A 326 8.40 -23.81 -41.81
CA ARG A 326 9.25 -22.61 -41.97
C ARG A 326 8.44 -21.30 -42.00
N ASN A 327 7.27 -21.32 -42.63
CA ASN A 327 6.39 -20.15 -42.72
C ASN A 327 5.78 -19.80 -41.35
N GLN A 328 5.30 -20.78 -40.60
CA GLN A 328 4.76 -20.59 -39.26
C GLN A 328 5.82 -20.07 -38.28
N ALA A 329 7.03 -20.62 -38.34
CA ALA A 329 8.15 -20.15 -37.54
C ALA A 329 8.53 -18.72 -37.89
N HIS A 330 8.52 -18.37 -39.18
CA HIS A 330 8.78 -17.00 -39.63
C HIS A 330 7.72 -16.01 -39.13
N GLN A 331 6.44 -16.40 -39.16
CA GLN A 331 5.35 -15.57 -38.61
C GLN A 331 5.52 -15.36 -37.10
N LEU A 332 5.83 -16.42 -36.35
CA LEU A 332 6.06 -16.30 -34.91
C LEU A 332 7.32 -15.48 -34.59
N PHE A 333 8.36 -15.60 -35.40
CA PHE A 333 9.56 -14.77 -35.30
C PHE A 333 9.25 -13.28 -35.48
N ILE A 334 8.37 -12.91 -36.43
CA ILE A 334 7.96 -11.50 -36.60
C ILE A 334 7.29 -10.98 -35.33
N ILE A 335 6.37 -11.75 -34.74
CA ILE A 335 5.70 -11.41 -33.48
C ILE A 335 6.73 -11.26 -32.34
N LEU A 336 7.68 -12.19 -32.26
CA LEU A 336 8.75 -12.16 -31.26
C LEU A 336 9.61 -10.90 -31.38
N MET A 337 10.03 -10.53 -32.60
CA MET A 337 10.83 -9.33 -32.83
C MET A 337 10.05 -8.05 -32.55
N GLU A 338 8.75 -8.06 -32.78
CA GLU A 338 7.87 -6.97 -32.39
C GLU A 338 7.83 -6.77 -30.87
N CYS A 339 7.84 -7.85 -30.08
CA CYS A 339 8.01 -7.74 -28.61
C CYS A 339 9.35 -7.08 -28.26
N MET A 340 10.43 -7.46 -28.96
CA MET A 340 11.78 -6.93 -28.70
C MET A 340 11.95 -5.45 -29.07
N LYS A 341 11.02 -4.85 -29.81
CA LYS A 341 11.01 -3.39 -30.02
C LYS A 341 10.73 -2.61 -28.73
N LYS A 342 10.00 -3.21 -27.77
CA LYS A 342 9.71 -2.66 -26.45
C LYS A 342 10.44 -3.43 -25.35
N LYS A 343 11.73 -3.67 -25.57
CA LYS A 343 12.59 -4.50 -24.72
C LYS A 343 12.64 -4.00 -23.27
N GLU A 344 12.56 -2.70 -23.06
CA GLU A 344 12.55 -2.02 -21.76
C GLU A 344 11.40 -2.44 -20.84
N LEU A 345 10.29 -2.91 -21.40
CA LEU A 345 9.12 -3.42 -20.68
C LEU A 345 9.26 -4.91 -20.29
N ILE A 346 10.29 -5.58 -20.79
CA ILE A 346 10.54 -7.01 -20.58
C ILE A 346 11.67 -7.18 -19.58
N THR A 347 11.39 -7.82 -18.46
CA THR A 347 12.40 -8.20 -17.46
C THR A 347 12.61 -9.70 -17.47
N VAL A 348 13.85 -10.17 -17.61
CA VAL A 348 14.17 -11.60 -17.63
C VAL A 348 14.81 -12.02 -16.30
N PHE A 349 14.12 -12.89 -15.58
CA PHE A 349 14.63 -13.54 -14.36
C PHE A 349 15.46 -14.77 -14.73
N ARG A 350 16.71 -14.83 -14.27
CA ARG A 350 17.65 -15.93 -14.51
C ARG A 350 18.17 -16.51 -13.20
N MET A 351 17.86 -17.77 -12.94
CA MET A 351 18.31 -18.46 -11.73
C MET A 351 19.84 -18.58 -11.68
N GLY A 352 20.46 -18.12 -10.59
CA GLY A 352 21.88 -18.37 -10.29
C GLY A 352 22.89 -17.45 -10.97
N SER A 353 22.44 -16.34 -11.57
CA SER A 353 23.34 -15.30 -12.07
C SER A 353 23.77 -14.35 -10.96
N GLU A 354 25.07 -14.04 -10.87
CA GLU A 354 25.61 -13.11 -9.86
C GLU A 354 24.96 -11.73 -10.00
N GLY A 355 24.45 -11.20 -8.90
CA GLY A 355 23.76 -9.90 -8.86
C GLY A 355 22.28 -9.91 -9.26
N GLN A 356 21.71 -11.05 -9.68
CA GLN A 356 20.26 -11.12 -9.89
C GLN A 356 19.49 -11.39 -8.60
N HIS A 357 18.45 -10.59 -8.42
CA HIS A 357 17.55 -10.64 -7.28
C HIS A 357 16.47 -11.73 -7.45
N ASP A 358 15.87 -12.17 -6.34
CA ASP A 358 14.75 -13.13 -6.33
C ASP A 358 13.62 -12.70 -7.30
N ILE A 359 12.75 -13.65 -7.68
CA ILE A 359 11.60 -13.38 -8.57
C ILE A 359 10.73 -12.23 -8.06
N GLU A 360 10.55 -12.12 -6.74
CA GLU A 360 9.87 -10.98 -6.12
C GLU A 360 10.47 -9.65 -6.57
N MET A 361 11.79 -9.51 -6.47
CA MET A 361 12.47 -8.27 -6.83
C MET A 361 12.44 -8.04 -8.34
N SER A 362 12.47 -9.11 -9.14
CA SER A 362 12.29 -9.01 -10.60
C SER A 362 10.90 -8.46 -10.96
N ILE A 363 9.84 -8.92 -10.27
CA ILE A 363 8.48 -8.41 -10.41
C ILE A 363 8.41 -6.91 -10.08
N LEU A 364 8.96 -6.51 -8.93
CA LEU A 364 8.88 -5.12 -8.48
C LEU A 364 9.77 -4.18 -9.31
N THR A 365 10.95 -4.66 -9.74
CA THR A 365 11.84 -3.89 -10.62
C THR A 365 11.24 -3.71 -12.02
N ALA A 366 10.55 -4.73 -12.55
CA ALA A 366 9.87 -4.64 -13.84
C ALA A 366 8.79 -3.56 -13.85
N LEU A 367 8.07 -3.39 -12.75
CA LEU A 367 7.07 -2.33 -12.60
C LEU A 367 7.68 -0.93 -12.54
N LEU A 368 8.83 -0.77 -11.86
CA LEU A 368 9.52 0.51 -11.79
C LEU A 368 10.09 0.92 -13.15
N LYS A 369 10.71 -0.02 -13.88
CA LYS A 369 11.32 0.24 -15.19
C LYS A 369 10.28 0.35 -16.30
N GLY A 370 9.32 -0.57 -16.33
CA GLY A 370 8.40 -0.72 -17.46
C GLY A 370 7.20 0.21 -17.45
N THR A 371 7.04 1.07 -16.45
CA THR A 371 5.98 2.08 -16.47
C THR A 371 6.42 3.43 -17.05
N ASN A 372 7.71 3.58 -17.42
CA ASN A 372 8.33 4.87 -17.75
C ASN A 372 7.99 5.97 -16.71
N ALA A 373 7.71 5.55 -15.48
CA ALA A 373 7.28 6.42 -14.40
C ALA A 373 8.42 7.35 -14.00
N SER A 374 8.09 8.59 -13.66
CA SER A 374 9.07 9.55 -13.15
C SER A 374 9.69 9.04 -11.83
N ALA A 375 10.88 9.52 -11.45
CA ALA A 375 11.49 9.11 -10.18
C ALA A 375 10.58 9.33 -8.94
N PRO A 376 9.80 10.44 -8.84
CA PRO A 376 8.78 10.60 -7.81
C PRO A 376 7.64 9.56 -7.85
N ASP A 377 7.20 9.18 -9.04
CA ASP A 377 6.17 8.15 -9.22
C ASP A 377 6.69 6.78 -8.80
N GLN A 378 7.92 6.44 -9.20
CA GLN A 378 8.58 5.21 -8.78
C GLN A 378 8.72 5.16 -7.24
N LEU A 379 9.05 6.29 -6.62
CA LEU A 379 9.17 6.39 -5.17
C LEU A 379 7.81 6.22 -4.48
N SER A 380 6.75 6.76 -5.07
CA SER A 380 5.37 6.61 -4.61
C SER A 380 4.91 5.15 -4.66
N LEU A 381 5.25 4.41 -5.73
CA LEU A 381 5.00 2.96 -5.83
C LEU A 381 5.74 2.20 -4.72
N ALA A 382 7.03 2.50 -4.52
CA ALA A 382 7.83 1.86 -3.48
C ALA A 382 7.27 2.14 -2.07
N LEU A 383 6.78 3.37 -1.82
CA LEU A 383 6.08 3.76 -0.59
C LEU A 383 4.77 2.98 -0.38
N ALA A 384 3.96 2.84 -1.44
CA ALA A 384 2.70 2.09 -1.40
C ALA A 384 2.94 0.61 -1.04
N TRP A 385 3.98 0.01 -1.62
CA TRP A 385 4.41 -1.36 -1.35
C TRP A 385 5.16 -1.54 -0.03
N ASN A 386 5.56 -0.44 0.63
CA ASN A 386 6.44 -0.47 1.81
C ASN A 386 7.79 -1.19 1.53
N ARG A 387 8.42 -0.90 0.40
CA ARG A 387 9.67 -1.54 -0.05
C ARG A 387 10.82 -0.56 -0.17
N VAL A 388 11.41 -0.23 0.98
CA VAL A 388 12.53 0.70 1.12
C VAL A 388 13.81 0.19 0.45
N ASP A 389 14.00 -1.11 0.41
CA ASP A 389 15.12 -1.79 -0.22
C ASP A 389 15.17 -1.52 -1.74
N ILE A 390 14.00 -1.47 -2.37
CA ILE A 390 13.87 -1.16 -3.80
C ILE A 390 14.12 0.32 -4.05
N ALA A 391 13.55 1.20 -3.22
CA ALA A 391 13.81 2.63 -3.33
C ALA A 391 15.31 2.94 -3.22
N ARG A 392 16.00 2.32 -2.26
CA ARG A 392 17.45 2.49 -2.07
C ARG A 392 18.28 1.98 -3.25
N SER A 393 17.92 0.83 -3.83
CA SER A 393 18.74 0.16 -4.85
C SER A 393 18.42 0.56 -6.30
N GLN A 394 17.19 0.96 -6.59
CA GLN A 394 16.72 1.25 -7.96
C GLN A 394 16.41 2.72 -8.19
N ILE A 395 16.00 3.49 -7.17
CA ILE A 395 15.52 4.86 -7.33
C ILE A 395 16.57 5.88 -6.88
N PHE A 396 17.18 5.69 -5.72
CA PHE A 396 18.24 6.56 -5.20
C PHE A 396 19.63 6.18 -5.75
N VAL A 397 19.71 5.82 -7.03
CA VAL A 397 20.98 5.58 -7.73
C VAL A 397 21.51 6.90 -8.28
N PHE A 398 22.84 7.08 -8.28
CA PHE A 398 23.49 8.31 -8.76
C PHE A 398 23.01 8.69 -10.17
N GLY A 399 22.53 9.93 -10.36
CA GLY A 399 22.19 10.50 -11.67
C GLY A 399 20.78 11.06 -11.84
N HIS A 400 19.88 10.89 -10.87
CA HIS A 400 18.53 11.48 -10.94
C HIS A 400 18.46 12.89 -10.37
N HIS A 401 17.97 13.83 -11.17
CA HIS A 401 17.60 15.17 -10.73
C HIS A 401 16.19 15.12 -10.15
N TRP A 402 16.07 15.40 -8.86
CA TRP A 402 14.79 15.45 -8.18
C TRP A 402 14.11 16.80 -8.41
N PRO A 403 12.83 16.82 -8.81
CA PRO A 403 12.07 18.06 -8.85
C PRO A 403 12.04 18.75 -7.49
N VAL A 404 11.96 20.08 -7.49
CA VAL A 404 11.86 20.87 -6.25
C VAL A 404 10.63 20.40 -5.45
N ASN A 405 10.78 20.22 -4.14
CA ASN A 405 9.76 19.74 -3.20
C ASN A 405 9.25 18.30 -3.39
N SER A 406 9.72 17.53 -4.39
CA SER A 406 9.21 16.15 -4.58
C SER A 406 9.58 15.22 -3.42
N LEU A 407 10.81 15.36 -2.89
CA LEU A 407 11.25 14.59 -1.72
C LEU A 407 10.53 15.01 -0.45
N GLU A 408 10.11 16.27 -0.36
CA GLU A 408 9.31 16.76 0.77
C GLU A 408 7.90 16.18 0.75
N GLN A 409 7.27 16.07 -0.43
CA GLN A 409 5.98 15.40 -0.55
C GLN A 409 6.09 13.91 -0.20
N ALA A 410 7.12 13.23 -0.70
CA ALA A 410 7.39 11.83 -0.34
C ALA A 410 7.66 11.66 1.17
N MET A 411 8.29 12.64 1.83
CA MET A 411 8.48 12.66 3.29
C MET A 411 7.15 12.76 4.02
N LEU A 412 6.26 13.65 3.58
CA LEU A 412 4.93 13.79 4.15
C LEU A 412 4.12 12.49 4.01
N ASP A 413 4.14 11.87 2.83
CA ASP A 413 3.45 10.60 2.59
C ASP A 413 4.04 9.45 3.41
N ALA A 414 5.37 9.40 3.57
CA ALA A 414 6.03 8.41 4.42
C ALA A 414 5.64 8.55 5.90
N LEU A 415 5.51 9.78 6.41
CA LEU A 415 5.03 10.07 7.76
C LEU A 415 3.57 9.63 7.91
N VAL A 416 2.69 10.06 7.01
CA VAL A 416 1.25 9.70 7.00
C VAL A 416 1.05 8.19 7.01
N LEU A 417 1.83 7.45 6.21
CA LEU A 417 1.74 5.99 6.06
C LEU A 417 2.50 5.18 7.13
N ASP A 418 3.10 5.84 8.12
CA ASP A 418 3.89 5.20 9.20
C ASP A 418 5.12 4.42 8.72
N ARG A 419 5.78 4.90 7.65
CA ARG A 419 6.91 4.20 7.01
C ARG A 419 8.26 4.72 7.52
N VAL A 420 8.65 4.31 8.72
CA VAL A 420 9.88 4.78 9.39
C VAL A 420 11.14 4.59 8.54
N ASP A 421 11.29 3.45 7.87
CA ASP A 421 12.48 3.18 7.05
C ASP A 421 12.58 4.11 5.83
N PHE A 422 11.43 4.53 5.27
CA PHE A 422 11.40 5.53 4.21
C PHE A 422 11.74 6.92 4.73
N VAL A 423 11.23 7.31 5.90
CA VAL A 423 11.62 8.58 6.55
C VAL A 423 13.14 8.61 6.76
N LYS A 424 13.73 7.50 7.23
CA LYS A 424 15.18 7.37 7.37
C LYS A 424 15.90 7.51 6.03
N LEU A 425 15.45 6.80 4.99
CA LEU A 425 16.04 6.86 3.64
C LEU A 425 15.97 8.28 3.06
N LEU A 426 14.85 8.99 3.23
CA LEU A 426 14.67 10.34 2.70
C LEU A 426 15.57 11.37 3.40
N ILE A 427 15.75 11.24 4.72
CA ILE A 427 16.71 12.09 5.46
C ILE A 427 18.15 11.80 4.99
N GLU A 428 18.51 10.53 4.79
CA GLU A 428 19.83 10.12 4.26
C GLU A 428 20.10 10.70 2.86
N ASN A 429 19.05 10.94 2.06
CA ASN A 429 19.14 11.44 0.68
C ASN A 429 18.82 12.93 0.54
N GLY A 430 18.93 13.71 1.61
CA GLY A 430 18.97 15.18 1.52
C GLY A 430 17.71 15.94 1.92
N VAL A 431 16.69 15.29 2.50
CA VAL A 431 15.55 16.02 3.08
C VAL A 431 15.98 16.75 4.36
N ASN A 432 15.95 18.09 4.33
CA ASN A 432 16.18 18.92 5.50
C ASN A 432 14.89 19.09 6.30
N MET A 433 14.83 18.52 7.50
CA MET A 433 13.65 18.57 8.36
C MET A 433 13.26 19.98 8.84
N GLN A 434 14.22 20.92 8.93
CA GLN A 434 13.94 22.31 9.30
C GLN A 434 13.22 23.06 8.18
N HIS A 435 13.58 22.77 6.93
CA HIS A 435 12.90 23.33 5.76
C HIS A 435 11.55 22.65 5.51
N PHE A 436 11.52 21.32 5.71
CA PHE A 436 10.35 20.50 5.46
C PHE A 436 9.18 20.82 6.40
N LEU A 437 9.40 20.93 7.71
CA LEU A 437 8.28 20.99 8.65
C LEU A 437 7.76 22.42 8.80
N THR A 438 6.59 22.65 8.22
CA THR A 438 5.83 23.90 8.32
C THR A 438 4.54 23.70 9.12
N ILE A 439 3.96 24.79 9.62
CA ILE A 439 2.68 24.79 10.32
C ILE A 439 1.57 24.05 9.56
N PRO A 440 1.32 24.31 8.25
CA PRO A 440 0.30 23.58 7.48
C PRO A 440 0.56 22.08 7.39
N ARG A 441 1.82 21.66 7.18
CA ARG A 441 2.18 20.24 7.09
C ARG A 441 1.96 19.50 8.41
N LEU A 442 2.31 20.12 9.53
CA LEU A 442 2.07 19.52 10.85
C LEU A 442 0.57 19.40 11.14
N GLU A 443 -0.22 20.43 10.80
CA GLU A 443 -1.68 20.38 10.95
C GLU A 443 -2.30 19.29 10.07
N GLU A 444 -1.83 19.15 8.83
CA GLU A 444 -2.24 18.04 7.95
C GLU A 444 -1.93 16.68 8.56
N LEU A 445 -0.75 16.51 9.17
CA LEU A 445 -0.34 15.29 9.85
C LEU A 445 -1.27 14.95 11.04
N TYR A 446 -1.75 15.92 11.81
CA TYR A 446 -2.71 15.69 12.90
C TYR A 446 -4.12 15.33 12.40
N ASN A 447 -4.48 15.71 11.18
CA ASN A 447 -5.80 15.49 10.59
C ASN A 447 -5.85 14.27 9.65
N THR A 448 -4.79 13.46 9.62
CA THR A 448 -4.79 12.24 8.82
C THR A 448 -5.72 11.18 9.40
N ARG A 449 -6.52 10.53 8.54
CA ARG A 449 -7.35 9.38 8.91
C ARG A 449 -6.60 8.04 8.78
N LEU A 450 -5.38 8.08 8.26
CA LEU A 450 -4.53 6.90 8.08
C LEU A 450 -3.68 6.70 9.34
N GLY A 451 -3.49 5.45 9.76
CA GLY A 451 -2.67 5.09 10.92
C GLY A 451 -3.41 4.23 11.95
N PRO A 452 -2.79 3.94 13.09
CA PRO A 452 -3.43 3.18 14.16
C PRO A 452 -4.61 3.97 14.77
N PRO A 453 -5.62 3.27 15.32
CA PRO A 453 -6.68 3.92 16.09
C PRO A 453 -6.06 4.69 17.26
N ASN A 454 -6.49 5.93 17.45
CA ASN A 454 -5.93 6.85 18.44
C ASN A 454 -7.06 7.61 19.17
N THR A 455 -6.68 8.30 20.25
CA THR A 455 -7.61 8.98 21.15
C THR A 455 -7.66 10.49 20.95
N LEU A 456 -6.94 11.04 19.96
CA LEU A 456 -6.79 12.49 19.81
C LEU A 456 -8.12 13.20 19.62
N HIS A 457 -9.01 12.68 18.76
CA HIS A 457 -10.33 13.29 18.55
C HIS A 457 -11.18 13.33 19.82
N LEU A 458 -11.07 12.32 20.68
CA LEU A 458 -11.77 12.29 21.98
C LEU A 458 -11.19 13.36 22.91
N LEU A 459 -9.86 13.45 23.02
CA LEU A 459 -9.18 14.45 23.83
C LEU A 459 -9.50 15.89 23.39
N VAL A 460 -9.47 16.16 22.08
CA VAL A 460 -9.84 17.47 21.53
C VAL A 460 -11.30 17.79 21.87
N ARG A 461 -12.19 16.81 21.75
CA ARG A 461 -13.60 16.98 22.08
C ARG A 461 -13.79 17.32 23.56
N ASP A 462 -13.09 16.64 24.46
CA ASP A 462 -13.30 16.83 25.89
C ASP A 462 -12.72 18.17 26.36
N VAL A 463 -11.59 18.61 25.79
CA VAL A 463 -11.03 19.95 26.05
C VAL A 463 -11.88 21.07 25.45
N LYS A 464 -12.51 20.87 24.28
CA LYS A 464 -13.36 21.89 23.63
C LYS A 464 -14.82 21.89 24.09
N LYS A 465 -15.38 20.78 24.57
CA LYS A 465 -16.73 20.72 25.18
C LYS A 465 -16.86 21.70 26.34
N VAL A 466 -15.78 21.93 27.07
CA VAL A 466 -15.70 22.95 28.12
C VAL A 466 -15.89 24.38 27.59
N SER A 467 -15.68 24.61 26.29
CA SER A 467 -15.66 25.95 25.68
C SER A 467 -16.75 26.21 24.63
N SER A 468 -17.22 25.23 23.86
CA SER A 468 -18.09 25.49 22.68
C SER A 468 -18.84 24.25 22.15
N GLY A 469 -19.89 23.75 22.83
CA GLY A 469 -20.86 22.78 22.26
C GLY A 469 -20.30 21.45 21.73
N ASN A 470 -21.17 20.56 21.19
CA ASN A 470 -20.74 19.32 20.56
C ASN A 470 -20.05 19.60 19.22
N LEU A 471 -18.85 19.05 19.01
CA LEU A 471 -18.11 19.21 17.76
C LEU A 471 -18.71 18.37 16.63
N PRO A 472 -18.70 18.87 15.38
CA PRO A 472 -19.03 18.07 14.21
C PRO A 472 -18.09 16.86 14.03
N PRO A 473 -18.57 15.74 13.44
CA PRO A 473 -17.77 14.54 13.20
C PRO A 473 -16.59 14.75 12.23
N ASP A 474 -16.64 15.76 11.35
CA ASP A 474 -15.57 16.12 10.41
C ASP A 474 -14.80 17.38 10.84
N TYR A 475 -14.70 17.65 12.14
CA TYR A 475 -13.99 18.81 12.66
C TYR A 475 -12.49 18.76 12.35
N HIS A 476 -11.96 19.86 11.76
CA HIS A 476 -10.54 20.02 11.48
C HIS A 476 -9.80 20.49 12.74
N ILE A 477 -8.86 19.66 13.22
CA ILE A 477 -8.07 19.93 14.42
C ILE A 477 -7.00 20.97 14.10
N SER A 478 -7.06 22.13 14.75
CA SER A 478 -6.01 23.16 14.63
C SER A 478 -4.84 22.89 15.56
N LEU A 479 -3.65 23.43 15.26
CA LEU A 479 -2.52 23.38 16.20
C LEU A 479 -2.82 24.08 17.54
N ILE A 480 -3.74 25.04 17.57
CA ILE A 480 -4.20 25.66 18.82
C ILE A 480 -4.95 24.62 19.68
N ASP A 481 -5.80 23.80 19.06
CA ASP A 481 -6.51 22.71 19.74
C ASP A 481 -5.51 21.67 20.28
N ILE A 482 -4.47 21.32 19.50
CA ILE A 482 -3.36 20.46 19.96
C ILE A 482 -2.66 21.08 21.17
N GLY A 483 -2.44 22.40 21.15
CA GLY A 483 -1.83 23.11 22.27
C GLY A 483 -2.62 22.97 23.57
N LEU A 484 -3.95 23.05 23.48
CA LEU A 484 -4.83 22.85 24.64
C LEU A 484 -4.82 21.39 25.13
N VAL A 485 -4.79 20.42 24.23
CA VAL A 485 -4.65 18.99 24.58
C VAL A 485 -3.32 18.73 25.29
N LEU A 486 -2.22 19.33 24.82
CA LEU A 486 -0.91 19.20 25.46
C LEU A 486 -0.91 19.82 26.86
N GLU A 487 -1.54 20.97 27.05
CA GLU A 487 -1.69 21.60 28.37
C GLU A 487 -2.53 20.73 29.32
N TYR A 488 -3.62 20.14 28.83
CA TYR A 488 -4.45 19.22 29.58
C TYR A 488 -3.67 17.96 30.02
N LEU A 489 -3.01 17.27 29.09
CA LEU A 489 -2.28 16.02 29.37
C LEU A 489 -1.03 16.25 30.24
N MET A 490 -0.27 17.30 29.99
CA MET A 490 0.92 17.62 30.80
C MET A 490 0.53 18.09 32.20
N GLY A 491 -0.55 18.87 32.31
CA GLY A 491 -1.09 19.40 33.56
C GLY A 491 -0.17 20.40 34.27
N GLY A 492 -0.61 20.83 35.45
CA GLY A 492 0.13 21.80 36.26
C GLY A 492 0.24 23.18 35.61
N ALA A 493 1.42 23.80 35.71
CA ALA A 493 1.71 25.12 35.13
C ALA A 493 2.36 25.03 33.73
N TYR A 494 2.21 23.90 33.03
CA TYR A 494 2.76 23.74 31.68
C TYR A 494 1.98 24.60 30.68
N ARG A 495 2.68 25.37 29.86
CA ARG A 495 2.09 26.20 28.81
C ARG A 495 2.70 25.89 27.46
N CYS A 496 1.88 25.41 26.53
CA CYS A 496 2.31 25.07 25.18
C CYS A 496 2.64 26.35 24.38
N ASN A 497 3.57 26.25 23.42
CA ASN A 497 3.86 27.38 22.52
C ASN A 497 2.68 27.75 21.62
N TYR A 498 1.86 26.77 21.24
CA TYR A 498 0.70 26.99 20.35
C TYR A 498 -0.42 27.84 20.99
N THR A 499 -0.49 27.88 22.32
CA THR A 499 -1.50 28.68 23.05
C THR A 499 -1.00 30.10 23.37
N ARG A 500 0.28 30.41 23.10
CA ARG A 500 0.85 31.73 23.34
C ARG A 500 0.29 32.77 22.36
N LYS A 501 0.21 34.02 22.81
CA LYS A 501 -0.33 35.13 22.02
C LYS A 501 0.45 35.34 20.71
N SER A 502 1.77 35.19 20.73
CA SER A 502 2.63 35.29 19.55
C SER A 502 2.25 34.27 18.48
N PHE A 503 2.17 32.99 18.85
CA PHE A 503 1.79 31.91 17.93
C PHE A 503 0.35 32.06 17.42
N ARG A 504 -0.61 32.40 18.29
CA ARG A 504 -2.00 32.65 17.86
C ARG A 504 -2.12 33.76 16.83
N THR A 505 -1.32 34.83 16.98
CA THR A 505 -1.30 35.93 16.02
C THR A 505 -0.75 35.45 14.67
N LEU A 506 0.36 34.70 14.69
CA LEU A 506 0.94 34.09 13.48
C LEU A 506 -0.05 33.13 12.79
N TYR A 507 -0.67 32.22 13.55
CA TYR A 507 -1.62 31.24 13.04
C TYR A 507 -2.84 31.92 12.37
N ASN A 508 -3.40 32.94 13.02
CA ASN A 508 -4.51 33.72 12.45
C ASN A 508 -4.09 34.49 11.20
N ASN A 509 -2.83 34.91 11.08
CA ASN A 509 -2.35 35.56 9.86
C ASN A 509 -2.16 34.58 8.69
N LEU A 510 -1.88 33.31 8.99
CA LEU A 510 -1.70 32.25 7.98
C LEU A 510 -3.05 31.67 7.50
N PHE A 511 -3.98 31.39 8.42
CA PHE A 511 -5.25 30.71 8.12
C PHE A 511 -6.50 31.58 8.30
N GLY A 512 -6.34 32.81 8.80
CA GLY A 512 -7.45 33.74 8.93
C GLY A 512 -7.96 34.20 7.56
N PRO A 513 -9.20 34.74 7.52
CA PRO A 513 -9.78 35.27 6.29
C PRO A 513 -9.00 36.52 5.83
N LYS A 514 -7.98 36.36 4.97
CA LYS A 514 -7.34 37.50 4.31
C LYS A 514 -8.35 38.13 3.35
N ARG A 515 -8.85 39.34 3.68
CA ARG A 515 -9.48 40.26 2.72
C ARG A 515 -8.56 40.39 1.49
N PRO A 516 -9.08 40.29 0.25
CA PRO A 516 -8.25 40.36 -0.95
C PRO A 516 -7.55 41.72 -1.06
N LYS A 517 -6.22 41.71 -1.24
CA LYS A 517 -5.45 42.85 -1.76
C LYS A 517 -5.84 43.22 -3.22
N ALA A 518 -6.96 42.70 -3.75
CA ALA A 518 -7.52 43.06 -5.04
C ALA A 518 -8.40 44.33 -5.02
N LEU A 519 -8.89 44.78 -3.85
CA LEU A 519 -9.71 46.01 -3.78
C LEU A 519 -8.88 47.31 -3.75
N LYS A 520 -7.56 47.24 -3.52
CA LYS A 520 -6.69 48.42 -3.50
C LYS A 520 -6.29 48.91 -4.90
N LEU A 521 -6.62 48.15 -5.95
CA LEU A 521 -6.42 48.54 -7.35
C LEU A 521 -7.67 49.20 -7.97
N LEU A 522 -8.79 49.27 -7.23
CA LEU A 522 -10.09 49.72 -7.73
C LEU A 522 -10.62 51.00 -7.06
N GLY A 523 -9.74 51.83 -6.48
CA GLY A 523 -10.01 53.27 -6.27
C GLY A 523 -11.39 53.66 -5.74
N MET A 524 -11.90 52.99 -4.71
CA MET A 524 -13.14 53.36 -4.04
C MET A 524 -12.82 53.72 -2.59
N GLU A 525 -12.64 55.02 -2.36
CA GLU A 525 -12.74 55.63 -1.04
C GLU A 525 -14.23 55.76 -0.72
N ASP A 526 -14.70 55.08 0.32
CA ASP A 526 -15.97 55.42 0.96
C ASP A 526 -15.68 56.10 2.30
N ASP A 527 -16.05 57.38 2.32
CA ASP A 527 -16.11 58.29 3.46
C ASP A 527 -17.09 57.78 4.52
N GLU A 528 -16.63 57.63 5.77
CA GLU A 528 -17.49 57.79 6.95
C GLU A 528 -16.72 58.36 8.17
N PRO A 529 -17.40 59.16 9.03
CA PRO A 529 -16.76 60.13 9.91
C PRO A 529 -16.25 59.55 11.25
N PRO A 530 -15.31 60.24 11.95
CA PRO A 530 -14.66 59.71 13.14
C PRO A 530 -15.52 59.92 14.39
N THR A 531 -15.95 58.83 15.03
CA THR A 531 -16.51 58.86 16.38
C THR A 531 -15.39 59.02 17.42
N LYS A 532 -15.45 60.11 18.17
CA LYS A 532 -14.52 60.48 19.24
C LYS A 532 -14.63 59.50 20.42
N GLY A 533 -13.66 58.60 20.56
CA GLY A 533 -13.47 57.73 21.73
C GLY A 533 -12.05 57.86 22.30
N LYS A 534 -11.94 58.15 23.59
CA LYS A 534 -10.72 58.52 24.34
C LYS A 534 -9.53 57.57 24.13
N LYS A 535 -8.39 58.12 23.69
CA LYS A 535 -7.07 57.46 23.69
C LYS A 535 -6.62 57.13 25.12
N LYS A 536 -6.72 55.86 25.55
CA LYS A 536 -5.82 55.31 26.58
C LYS A 536 -4.50 54.97 25.90
N LYS A 537 -3.39 55.55 26.35
CA LYS A 537 -2.02 55.19 25.96
C LYS A 537 -1.81 53.69 26.26
N LYS A 538 -1.98 52.82 25.26
CA LYS A 538 -1.33 51.50 25.25
C LYS A 538 0.11 51.73 24.80
N LYS A 539 1.08 51.25 25.59
CA LYS A 539 2.46 51.07 25.17
C LYS A 539 2.42 50.35 23.81
N LYS A 540 3.00 50.97 22.77
CA LYS A 540 3.43 50.28 21.56
C LYS A 540 4.51 49.29 22.03
N GLU A 541 4.10 48.06 22.32
CA GLU A 541 5.00 46.94 22.04
C GLU A 541 5.13 46.93 20.52
N GLU A 542 6.37 46.91 20.03
CA GLU A 542 6.68 46.79 18.62
C GLU A 542 5.95 45.55 18.08
N GLU A 543 4.81 45.75 17.41
CA GLU A 543 4.28 44.75 16.50
C GLU A 543 5.31 44.64 15.38
N ILE A 544 6.20 43.66 15.53
CA ILE A 544 7.13 43.24 14.48
C ILE A 544 6.24 42.97 13.27
N ASP A 545 6.48 43.70 12.18
CA ASP A 545 5.81 43.49 10.91
C ASP A 545 6.30 42.13 10.38
N ILE A 546 5.59 41.06 10.75
CA ILE A 546 5.92 39.70 10.35
C ILE A 546 5.54 39.60 8.88
N ASP A 547 6.55 39.50 8.01
CA ASP A 547 6.34 39.23 6.60
C ASP A 547 5.73 37.82 6.46
N VAL A 548 4.41 37.77 6.25
CA VAL A 548 3.66 36.52 6.12
C VAL A 548 4.03 35.79 4.82
N ASP A 549 4.69 36.47 3.89
CA ASP A 549 5.15 35.90 2.62
C ASP A 549 6.56 35.27 2.75
N ASP A 550 7.24 35.40 3.92
CA ASP A 550 8.49 34.70 4.22
C ASP A 550 8.21 33.22 4.58
N PRO A 551 8.68 32.25 3.76
CA PRO A 551 8.52 30.82 4.04
C PRO A 551 9.12 30.39 5.38
N GLU A 552 10.13 31.11 5.90
CA GLU A 552 10.82 30.77 7.15
C GLU A 552 9.94 30.96 8.38
N VAL A 553 9.03 31.94 8.34
CA VAL A 553 8.14 32.28 9.47
C VAL A 553 7.16 31.14 9.79
N SER A 554 6.85 30.30 8.81
CA SER A 554 5.97 29.15 8.96
C SER A 554 6.68 27.87 9.46
N ARG A 555 8.01 27.89 9.61
CA ARG A 555 8.82 26.72 9.97
C ARG A 555 8.99 26.58 11.48
N PHE A 556 9.25 25.36 11.93
CA PHE A 556 9.53 25.09 13.33
C PHE A 556 11.04 25.13 13.61
N GLN A 557 11.41 25.78 14.71
CA GLN A 557 12.79 25.79 15.21
C GLN A 557 13.28 24.38 15.56
N TYR A 558 12.37 23.52 16.04
CA TYR A 558 12.67 22.18 16.56
C TYR A 558 11.79 21.10 15.90
N PRO A 559 11.96 20.82 14.59
CA PRO A 559 11.03 19.99 13.82
C PRO A 559 10.88 18.56 14.35
N PHE A 560 11.98 17.94 14.83
CA PHE A 560 11.93 16.61 15.41
C PHE A 560 11.13 16.55 16.73
N HIS A 561 11.07 17.65 17.49
CA HIS A 561 10.28 17.72 18.71
C HIS A 561 8.79 17.69 18.37
N GLU A 562 8.38 18.56 17.44
CA GLU A 562 6.98 18.66 17.01
C GLU A 562 6.48 17.35 16.38
N LEU A 563 7.28 16.73 15.51
CA LEU A 563 6.94 15.45 14.91
C LEU A 563 6.90 14.31 15.93
N MET A 564 7.79 14.31 16.93
CA MET A 564 7.77 13.28 17.97
C MET A 564 6.52 13.39 18.85
N VAL A 565 6.10 14.62 19.19
CA VAL A 565 4.83 14.87 19.90
C VAL A 565 3.64 14.43 19.04
N TRP A 566 3.64 14.74 17.74
CA TRP A 566 2.64 14.22 16.81
C TRP A 566 2.59 12.68 16.81
N ALA A 567 3.74 12.02 16.68
CA ALA A 567 3.81 10.56 16.65
C ALA A 567 3.29 9.93 17.96
N VAL A 568 3.59 10.53 19.12
CA VAL A 568 3.07 10.09 20.43
C VAL A 568 1.56 10.24 20.50
N LEU A 569 1.01 11.43 20.20
CA LEU A 569 -0.44 11.69 20.24
C LEU A 569 -1.23 10.82 19.25
N MET A 570 -0.58 10.41 18.15
CA MET A 570 -1.17 9.55 17.12
C MET A 570 -0.88 8.05 17.32
N LYS A 571 -0.33 7.63 18.48
CA LYS A 571 -0.02 6.23 18.82
C LYS A 571 0.94 5.54 17.82
N ARG A 572 1.89 6.27 17.24
CA ARG A 572 2.89 5.77 16.28
C ARG A 572 4.22 5.51 16.96
N GLN A 573 4.30 4.43 17.74
CA GLN A 573 5.44 4.16 18.63
C GLN A 573 6.79 4.06 17.91
N LYS A 574 6.88 3.29 16.82
CA LYS A 574 8.13 3.13 16.06
C LYS A 574 8.62 4.46 15.48
N MET A 575 7.69 5.27 14.97
CA MET A 575 7.99 6.61 14.46
C MET A 575 8.44 7.55 15.59
N ALA A 576 7.76 7.53 16.73
CA ALA A 576 8.10 8.33 17.90
C ALA A 576 9.53 8.03 18.40
N LEU A 577 9.90 6.74 18.51
CA LEU A 577 11.25 6.31 18.89
C LEU A 577 12.31 6.78 17.89
N PHE A 578 12.04 6.65 16.59
CA PHE A 578 12.95 7.12 15.55
C PHE A 578 13.16 8.65 15.60
N LEU A 579 12.09 9.41 15.77
CA LEU A 579 12.14 10.87 15.85
C LEU A 579 12.79 11.35 17.16
N TRP A 580 12.60 10.60 18.26
CA TRP A 580 13.24 10.87 19.55
C TRP A 580 14.76 10.78 19.51
N GLN A 581 15.31 9.81 18.78
CA GLN A 581 16.76 9.65 18.59
C GLN A 581 17.40 10.83 17.84
N ARG A 582 16.61 11.71 17.21
CA ARG A 582 17.08 12.82 16.39
C ARG A 582 16.77 14.18 17.03
N GLY A 583 17.62 15.16 16.74
CA GLY A 583 17.53 16.52 17.26
C GLY A 583 18.01 16.63 18.71
N GLU A 584 17.65 17.73 19.35
CA GLU A 584 18.17 18.14 20.65
C GLU A 584 17.32 17.63 21.83
N GLU A 585 17.80 17.82 23.07
CA GLU A 585 17.03 17.62 24.31
C GLU A 585 16.41 16.20 24.48
N SER A 586 17.11 15.13 24.08
CA SER A 586 16.60 13.75 24.09
C SER A 586 16.08 13.28 25.47
N MET A 587 16.73 13.68 26.56
CA MET A 587 16.26 13.36 27.92
C MET A 587 14.89 13.98 28.22
N ALA A 588 14.70 15.25 27.87
CA ALA A 588 13.42 15.93 28.05
C ALA A 588 12.32 15.31 27.18
N LYS A 589 12.63 15.04 25.91
CA LYS A 589 11.69 14.36 24.99
C LYS A 589 11.20 13.02 25.53
N ALA A 590 12.10 12.20 26.08
CA ALA A 590 11.74 10.90 26.67
C ALA A 590 10.77 11.06 27.85
N LEU A 591 11.06 12.00 28.75
CA LEU A 591 10.19 12.28 29.90
C LEU A 591 8.82 12.84 29.49
N VAL A 592 8.78 13.72 28.49
CA VAL A 592 7.53 14.25 27.93
C VAL A 592 6.72 13.13 27.27
N ALA A 593 7.33 12.31 26.41
CA ALA A 593 6.65 11.17 25.78
C ALA A 593 6.09 10.20 26.83
N CYS A 594 6.88 9.89 27.86
CA CYS A 594 6.43 9.07 29.00
C CYS A 594 5.22 9.69 29.71
N LYS A 595 5.25 11.00 30.01
CA LYS A 595 4.13 11.72 30.63
C LYS A 595 2.87 11.71 29.75
N LEU A 596 3.02 12.03 28.46
CA LEU A 596 1.89 12.08 27.52
C LEU A 596 1.23 10.71 27.40
N TYR A 597 2.02 9.64 27.19
CA TYR A 597 1.46 8.29 27.11
C TYR A 597 0.75 7.85 28.38
N LYS A 598 1.34 8.08 29.57
CA LYS A 598 0.67 7.78 30.85
C LYS A 598 -0.64 8.52 31.02
N SER A 599 -0.67 9.79 30.63
CA SER A 599 -1.88 10.62 30.78
C SER A 599 -2.95 10.17 29.80
N MET A 600 -2.60 9.88 28.53
CA MET A 600 -3.54 9.33 27.57
C MET A 600 -4.06 7.93 27.98
N ALA A 601 -3.21 7.09 28.57
CA ALA A 601 -3.63 5.79 29.11
C ALA A 601 -4.68 5.96 30.23
N HIS A 602 -4.45 6.90 31.14
CA HIS A 602 -5.39 7.26 32.20
C HIS A 602 -6.75 7.71 31.64
N GLU A 603 -6.76 8.69 30.75
CA GLU A 603 -8.01 9.17 30.11
C GLU A 603 -8.74 8.06 29.34
N SER A 604 -7.99 7.15 28.71
CA SER A 604 -8.57 6.02 27.97
C SER A 604 -9.22 5.00 28.91
N SER A 605 -8.65 4.78 30.09
CA SER A 605 -9.20 3.85 31.09
C SER A 605 -10.49 4.34 31.73
N GLU A 606 -10.69 5.65 31.84
CA GLU A 606 -11.92 6.23 32.40
C GLU A 606 -13.10 6.17 31.41
N SER A 607 -12.84 5.93 30.12
CA SER A 607 -13.87 5.96 29.08
C SER A 607 -14.59 4.61 28.83
N GLU A 608 -14.41 3.58 29.67
CA GLU A 608 -15.04 2.24 29.66
C GLU A 608 -14.98 1.41 28.35
N LEU A 609 -14.50 1.96 27.23
CA LEU A 609 -14.69 1.38 25.89
C LEU A 609 -13.43 0.78 25.25
N VAL A 610 -12.21 0.99 25.80
CA VAL A 610 -10.97 0.56 25.11
C VAL A 610 -9.78 0.21 26.03
N ASP A 611 -9.92 -0.85 26.83
CA ASP A 611 -8.84 -1.35 27.71
C ASP A 611 -7.54 -1.69 26.94
N ASP A 612 -7.65 -2.25 25.73
CA ASP A 612 -6.50 -2.62 24.90
C ASP A 612 -5.64 -1.39 24.51
N ILE A 613 -6.28 -0.24 24.21
CA ILE A 613 -5.54 0.99 23.88
C ILE A 613 -4.84 1.54 25.12
N SER A 614 -5.49 1.52 26.28
CA SER A 614 -4.87 1.98 27.53
C SER A 614 -3.62 1.17 27.88
N GLN A 615 -3.70 -0.16 27.79
CA GLN A 615 -2.57 -1.05 28.07
C GLN A 615 -1.41 -0.83 27.10
N ASP A 616 -1.69 -0.64 25.81
CA ASP A 616 -0.69 -0.32 24.80
C ASP A 616 0.01 1.02 25.08
N LEU A 617 -0.74 2.05 25.47
CA LEU A 617 -0.19 3.36 25.80
C LEU A 617 0.67 3.29 27.07
N ASP A 618 0.26 2.54 28.10
CA ASP A 618 1.06 2.33 29.31
C ASP A 618 2.37 1.61 28.99
N ASN A 619 2.34 0.57 28.14
CA ASN A 619 3.54 -0.12 27.66
C ASN A 619 4.49 0.83 26.92
N ASN A 620 3.97 1.62 25.96
CA ASN A 620 4.78 2.63 25.26
C ASN A 620 5.38 3.67 26.21
N SER A 621 4.69 3.99 27.30
CA SER A 621 5.18 4.93 28.32
C SER A 621 6.38 4.38 29.10
N LYS A 622 6.41 3.07 29.35
CA LYS A 622 7.51 2.39 30.05
C LYS A 622 8.77 2.37 29.20
N ASP A 623 8.65 2.14 27.90
CA ASP A 623 9.78 2.20 26.96
C ASP A 623 10.49 3.56 27.04
N PHE A 624 9.74 4.65 26.89
CA PHE A 624 10.31 6.00 26.98
C PHE A 624 10.83 6.34 28.38
N GLY A 625 10.19 5.83 29.43
CA GLY A 625 10.69 5.97 30.79
C GLY A 625 12.06 5.31 30.99
N GLN A 626 12.19 4.06 30.54
CA GLN A 626 13.44 3.32 30.58
C GLN A 626 14.55 4.04 29.81
N LEU A 627 14.26 4.53 28.60
CA LEU A 627 15.21 5.33 27.81
C LEU A 627 15.68 6.60 28.55
N ALA A 628 14.78 7.27 29.29
CA ALA A 628 15.15 8.45 30.08
C ALA A 628 16.13 8.08 31.22
N VAL A 629 15.89 6.96 31.92
CA VAL A 629 16.76 6.47 33.00
C VAL A 629 18.12 6.04 32.45
N GLU A 630 18.15 5.32 31.33
CA GLU A 630 19.39 4.88 30.68
C GLU A 630 20.25 6.08 30.23
N LEU A 631 19.63 7.11 29.64
CA LEU A 631 20.34 8.34 29.29
C LEU A 631 20.90 9.06 30.53
N LEU A 632 20.16 9.06 31.64
CA LEU A 632 20.62 9.67 32.89
C LEU A 632 21.81 8.90 33.48
N ASP A 633 21.73 7.56 33.49
CA ASP A 633 22.81 6.69 33.96
C ASP A 633 24.08 6.86 33.10
N GLN A 634 23.95 6.88 31.78
CA GLN A 634 25.08 7.15 30.87
C GLN A 634 25.67 8.55 31.08
N SER A 635 24.81 9.58 31.23
CA SER A 635 25.26 10.95 31.48
C SER A 635 26.00 11.06 32.81
N TYR A 636 25.48 10.42 33.86
CA TYR A 636 26.07 10.40 35.19
C TYR A 636 27.41 9.65 35.23
N LYS A 637 27.51 8.51 34.53
CA LYS A 637 28.77 7.76 34.36
C LYS A 637 29.84 8.56 33.62
N HIS A 638 29.44 9.44 32.72
CA HIS A 638 30.37 10.27 31.97
C HIS A 638 30.88 11.45 32.80
N ASP A 639 29.98 12.24 33.40
CA ASP A 639 30.32 13.34 34.30
C ASP A 639 29.16 13.63 35.27
N GLU A 640 29.39 13.37 36.56
CA GLU A 640 28.39 13.55 37.61
C GLU A 640 27.92 15.01 37.75
N GLN A 641 28.83 15.97 37.66
CA GLN A 641 28.54 17.39 37.88
C GLN A 641 27.77 17.99 36.71
N ILE A 642 28.13 17.62 35.47
CA ILE A 642 27.41 18.04 34.27
C ILE A 642 26.03 17.38 34.23
N ALA A 643 25.91 16.10 34.61
CA ALA A 643 24.62 15.41 34.68
C ALA A 643 23.65 16.08 35.68
N MET A 644 24.14 16.50 36.85
CA MET A 644 23.33 17.25 37.82
C MET A 644 22.88 18.62 37.28
N LYS A 645 23.75 19.32 36.54
CA LYS A 645 23.38 20.58 35.86
C LYS A 645 22.34 20.35 34.76
N LEU A 646 22.45 19.26 34.00
CA LEU A 646 21.48 18.90 32.96
C LEU A 646 20.07 18.73 33.54
N LEU A 647 19.95 18.12 34.73
CA LEU A 647 18.66 17.93 35.40
C LEU A 647 17.97 19.24 35.83
N THR A 648 18.74 20.32 36.02
CA THR A 648 18.26 21.64 36.46
C THR A 648 18.23 22.68 35.33
N TYR A 649 18.66 22.30 34.13
CA TYR A 649 18.64 23.19 32.97
C TYR A 649 17.20 23.58 32.61
N GLU A 650 16.97 24.88 32.37
CA GLU A 650 15.67 25.42 31.99
C GLU A 650 15.42 25.23 30.49
N LEU A 651 14.48 24.35 30.18
CA LEU A 651 14.12 24.00 28.81
C LEU A 651 13.10 25.01 28.26
N LYS A 652 13.57 25.95 27.45
CA LYS A 652 12.72 27.04 26.88
C LYS A 652 11.53 26.50 26.09
N ASN A 653 11.71 25.41 25.36
CA ASN A 653 10.67 24.78 24.54
C ASN A 653 9.60 24.08 25.37
N TRP A 654 9.96 23.61 26.56
CA TRP A 654 9.09 22.83 27.45
C TRP A 654 8.55 23.69 28.59
N SER A 655 8.08 24.89 28.26
CA SER A 655 7.50 25.85 29.23
C SER A 655 8.47 26.27 30.35
N ASN A 656 9.77 26.41 30.03
CA ASN A 656 10.84 26.69 31.00
C ASN A 656 10.87 25.66 32.16
N SER A 657 10.50 24.40 31.88
CA SER A 657 10.58 23.32 32.86
C SER A 657 11.99 22.73 32.90
N THR A 658 12.33 22.06 33.99
CA THR A 658 13.55 21.26 34.11
C THR A 658 13.25 19.78 33.90
N CYS A 659 14.24 18.98 33.53
CA CYS A 659 14.09 17.53 33.42
C CYS A 659 13.56 16.92 34.72
N LEU A 660 14.01 17.41 35.88
CA LEU A 660 13.52 16.94 37.19
C LEU A 660 12.02 17.24 37.37
N LYS A 661 11.57 18.44 37.00
CA LYS A 661 10.15 18.82 37.06
C LYS A 661 9.29 17.95 36.13
N LEU A 662 9.79 17.65 34.93
CA LEU A 662 9.11 16.77 33.97
C LEU A 662 9.01 15.33 34.49
N ALA A 663 10.08 14.79 35.10
CA ALA A 663 10.07 13.46 35.70
C ALA A 663 9.06 13.32 36.85
N VAL A 664 8.96 14.36 37.69
CA VAL A 664 7.94 14.44 38.76
C VAL A 664 6.53 14.51 38.16
N ALA A 665 6.31 15.33 37.15
CA ALA A 665 5.02 15.41 36.46
C ALA A 665 4.61 14.06 35.84
N ALA A 666 5.56 13.31 35.30
CA ALA A 666 5.41 11.95 34.77
C ALA A 666 5.22 10.86 35.84
N LYS A 667 5.31 11.21 37.13
CA LYS A 667 5.35 10.27 38.26
C LYS A 667 6.39 9.16 38.03
N HIS A 668 7.54 9.49 37.44
CA HIS A 668 8.55 8.51 37.07
C HIS A 668 9.46 8.19 38.26
N ARG A 669 9.09 7.16 39.03
CA ARG A 669 9.78 6.80 40.28
C ARG A 669 11.26 6.44 40.06
N ASP A 670 11.57 5.63 39.06
CA ASP A 670 12.96 5.15 38.87
C ASP A 670 13.93 6.28 38.50
N PHE A 671 13.51 7.20 37.65
CA PHE A 671 14.28 8.40 37.30
C PHE A 671 14.55 9.30 38.52
N ILE A 672 13.55 9.44 39.42
CA ILE A 672 13.69 10.24 40.65
C ILE A 672 14.58 9.50 41.66
N ALA A 673 14.46 8.17 41.75
CA ALA A 673 15.25 7.33 42.65
C ALA A 673 16.71 7.17 42.21
N HIS A 674 17.03 7.49 40.96
CA HIS A 674 18.39 7.43 40.42
C HIS A 674 19.38 8.26 41.27
N THR A 675 20.60 7.74 41.45
CA THR A 675 21.64 8.35 42.30
C THR A 675 21.91 9.82 41.96
N CYS A 676 22.02 10.16 40.67
CA CYS A 676 22.20 11.54 40.19
C CYS A 676 21.08 12.48 40.70
N SER A 677 19.82 12.05 40.60
CA SER A 677 18.65 12.81 41.07
C SER A 677 18.65 12.96 42.59
N GLN A 678 18.98 11.91 43.34
CA GLN A 678 19.04 11.94 44.81
C GLN A 678 20.20 12.81 45.32
N MET A 679 21.36 12.77 44.67
CA MET A 679 22.48 13.64 44.99
C MET A 679 22.14 15.11 44.74
N LEU A 680 21.49 15.41 43.61
CA LEU A 680 21.01 16.76 43.31
C LEU A 680 20.00 17.25 44.35
N LEU A 681 19.01 16.44 44.70
CA LEU A 681 18.03 16.78 45.72
C LEU A 681 18.68 17.01 47.09
N THR A 682 19.69 16.19 47.44
CA THR A 682 20.47 16.34 48.67
C THR A 682 21.27 17.64 48.65
N ASP A 683 21.92 17.97 47.53
CA ASP A 683 22.68 19.22 47.37
C ASP A 683 21.75 20.44 47.47
N MET A 684 20.59 20.41 46.80
CA MET A 684 19.56 21.44 46.91
C MET A 684 19.04 21.61 48.35
N TRP A 685 18.84 20.50 49.07
CA TRP A 685 18.43 20.51 50.47
C TRP A 685 19.49 21.13 51.40
N MET A 686 20.76 20.82 51.14
CA MET A 686 21.90 21.32 51.93
C MET A 686 22.24 22.77 51.58
N GLY A 687 21.92 23.25 50.38
CA GLY A 687 22.18 24.60 49.92
C GLY A 687 23.68 24.94 49.99
N ARG A 688 24.05 26.05 50.64
CA ARG A 688 25.46 26.46 50.79
C ARG A 688 26.20 25.75 51.93
N LEU A 689 25.57 24.77 52.61
CA LEU A 689 26.19 24.05 53.72
C LEU A 689 27.06 22.92 53.20
N ARG A 690 28.36 22.93 53.54
CA ARG A 690 29.29 21.86 53.17
C ARG A 690 28.94 20.56 53.89
N MET A 691 28.89 19.46 53.14
CA MET A 691 28.77 18.09 53.65
C MET A 691 29.94 17.77 54.61
N ARG A 692 29.66 17.77 55.92
CA ARG A 692 30.54 17.27 56.97
C ARG A 692 29.73 16.36 57.89
N LYS A 693 30.40 15.45 58.61
CA LYS A 693 29.74 14.58 59.60
C LYS A 693 28.83 15.39 60.55
N ASN A 694 27.59 14.91 60.70
CA ASN A 694 26.51 15.43 61.55
C ASN A 694 26.08 16.88 61.24
N PRO A 695 25.58 17.18 60.03
CA PRO A 695 25.11 18.53 59.70
C PRO A 695 23.83 18.90 60.47
N GLY A 696 22.89 17.97 60.65
CA GLY A 696 21.63 18.23 61.37
C GLY A 696 21.84 18.65 62.83
N LEU A 697 22.73 17.95 63.55
CA LEU A 697 23.04 18.26 64.95
C LEU A 697 23.78 19.59 65.10
N LYS A 698 24.65 19.93 64.13
CA LYS A 698 25.36 21.22 64.09
C LYS A 698 24.45 22.41 63.73
N VAL A 699 23.51 22.21 62.79
CA VAL A 699 22.50 23.22 62.46
C VAL A 699 21.57 23.44 63.63
N PHE A 700 21.15 22.37 64.32
CA PHE A 700 20.34 22.46 65.53
C PHE A 700 21.08 23.21 66.64
N LEU A 701 22.31 22.80 66.99
CA LEU A 701 23.11 23.46 68.03
C LEU A 701 23.37 24.95 67.73
N ARG A 702 23.65 25.31 66.46
CA ARG A 702 23.87 26.71 66.07
C ARG A 702 22.61 27.58 66.18
N ARG A 703 21.42 26.97 66.22
CA ARG A 703 20.14 27.66 66.43
C ARG A 703 19.88 28.00 67.91
N PHE A 704 20.65 27.42 68.83
CA PHE A 704 20.57 27.66 70.28
C PHE A 704 21.79 28.41 70.84
N VAL A 705 22.75 28.76 69.98
CA VAL A 705 23.91 29.58 70.33
C VAL A 705 23.84 30.84 69.48
N ASP A 706 23.00 31.78 69.91
CA ASP A 706 23.09 33.21 69.60
C ASP A 706 23.32 33.97 70.91
#